data_AF-A0A3C0UB64-F1
#
_entry.id   AF-A0A3C0UB64-F1
#
_cell.length_a   1.000
_cell.length_b   1.000
_cell.length_c   1.000
_cell.angle_alpha   90.00
_cell.angle_beta   90.00
_cell.angle_gamma   90.00
#
_symmetry.space_group_name_H-M   'P 1'
#
loop_
_entity.id
_entity.type
_entity.pdbx_description
1 polymer ?
#
loop_
_entity_poly.entity_id
_entity_poly.type
_entity_poly.pdbx_seq_one_letter_code
_entity_poly.pdbx_strand_id
1 'polypeptide(L)'
;MADAKKKEEPTKPTPEEKLAAAEAEVDALVRNGLKALDEFEKLDQKQVDHIVAKASVAALNKHLVLAKMAVEETGRGLVEDKATKNIFACEHVTNYLAGQKTVGIIREDDVLGIDEIAEPVGVVAGVTPVTNPTSTAIFKSLIALKTRCPIIFGFHPGAQNCSVAAAKIVRDAAIEAGAPENCIQWIEHPSIEATGALMKHDGVATILATGGPGMVKAAYSSGKPALGVGAGNAPAYVDKNVDVVRAANDLILSKHFDYGMICATEQAIIADKAIYAPLVKELKRRKAYFVNDEEKAKLEQYMFGCTAYSGQTPKLNSVVPGKSPQYIAKAAGFEIPADATILAAECKEVGENEPLTMEKLAPVQAVLKSDNKEQGFEMCEAMLKHGAGHTAAIHTNDQALVREYGQRMHACRIIWNSPSSLGGVGDIYNAIAPSLTLGCGSYGGNSVSGNVQAVNLLNIKRIARRNNNMQWFKIPAKTYFEPNAIKYLRDMYGIERAVIVCDKVMEQLGVVDKIIDQLRARSNRVTFRIIDYVEPEPSVETVERGAAMMRDEFEPDTIIAVGGGSPMDASKIMWLLYEHPEISFSDVREKFFDIRKRAFKIPPLGKKAKLVCIPTSSGTGSEVTPFAVITDHKTGYKYPITDYA
;
A
#
# COMPACT_ATOMS: atom_id res chain seq x y z
N MET A 1 54.33 -53.36 32.59
CA MET A 1 52.96 -52.82 32.73
C MET A 1 52.94 -51.52 31.97
N ALA A 2 52.22 -51.48 30.84
CA ALA A 2 52.13 -50.31 29.97
C ALA A 2 50.86 -49.53 30.34
N ASP A 3 51.02 -48.28 30.78
CA ASP A 3 49.92 -47.39 31.11
C ASP A 3 49.18 -46.94 29.83
N ALA A 4 47.93 -47.39 29.72
CA ALA A 4 46.99 -46.93 28.73
C ALA A 4 46.48 -45.53 29.09
N LYS A 5 46.96 -44.49 28.40
CA LYS A 5 46.34 -43.17 28.41
C LYS A 5 44.93 -43.26 27.82
N LYS A 6 43.91 -43.15 28.70
CA LYS A 6 42.53 -42.84 28.30
C LYS A 6 42.54 -41.52 27.52
N LYS A 7 42.13 -41.57 26.26
CA LYS A 7 41.70 -40.38 25.50
C LYS A 7 40.39 -39.89 26.13
N GLU A 8 40.42 -38.72 26.76
CA GLU A 8 39.21 -37.99 27.12
C GLU A 8 38.47 -37.60 25.83
N GLU A 9 37.18 -37.92 25.74
CA GLU A 9 36.30 -37.40 24.70
C GLU A 9 36.13 -35.88 24.89
N PRO A 10 36.11 -35.08 23.81
CA PRO A 10 35.90 -33.65 23.92
C PRO A 10 34.51 -33.36 24.50
N THR A 11 34.47 -32.63 25.61
CA THR A 11 33.26 -32.11 26.25
C THR A 11 32.46 -31.26 25.24
N LYS A 12 31.17 -31.53 25.10
CA LYS A 12 30.28 -30.73 24.23
C LYS A 12 30.20 -29.29 24.76
N PRO A 13 30.27 -28.26 23.88
CA PRO A 13 30.23 -26.87 24.31
C PRO A 13 28.90 -26.53 24.99
N THR A 14 28.99 -25.75 26.06
CA THR A 14 27.86 -25.25 26.84
C THR A 14 27.01 -24.28 26.02
N PRO A 15 25.74 -24.04 26.38
CA PRO A 15 24.89 -23.05 25.70
C PRO A 15 25.48 -21.64 25.68
N GLU A 16 26.19 -21.25 26.75
CA GLU A 16 26.86 -19.95 26.85
C GLU A 16 28.04 -19.85 25.88
N GLU A 17 28.85 -20.90 25.78
CA GLU A 17 29.97 -20.95 24.82
C GLU A 17 29.48 -20.89 23.36
N LYS A 18 28.34 -21.53 23.06
CA LYS A 18 27.73 -21.47 21.72
C LYS A 18 27.23 -20.07 21.38
N LEU A 19 26.60 -19.39 22.34
CA LEU A 19 26.12 -18.03 22.15
C LEU A 19 27.30 -17.06 21.96
N ALA A 20 28.33 -17.15 22.80
CA ALA A 20 29.52 -16.31 22.70
C ALA A 20 30.26 -16.51 21.37
N ALA A 21 30.36 -17.75 20.88
CA ALA A 21 30.95 -18.04 19.57
C ALA A 21 30.11 -17.44 18.42
N ALA A 22 28.78 -17.55 18.50
CA ALA A 22 27.86 -16.99 17.53
C ALA A 22 27.91 -15.45 17.48
N GLU A 23 27.97 -14.80 18.64
CA GLU A 23 28.13 -13.35 18.77
C GLU A 23 29.48 -12.90 18.21
N ALA A 24 30.58 -13.59 18.54
CA ALA A 24 31.90 -13.26 18.02
C ALA A 24 32.01 -13.38 16.49
N GLU A 25 31.37 -14.39 15.89
CA GLU A 25 31.27 -14.55 14.44
C GLU A 25 30.50 -13.38 13.82
N VAL A 26 29.30 -13.08 14.35
CA VAL A 26 28.46 -11.98 13.87
C VAL A 26 29.17 -10.63 14.00
N ASP A 27 29.84 -10.35 15.12
CA ASP A 27 30.61 -9.12 15.33
C ASP A 27 31.70 -8.93 14.28
N ALA A 28 32.39 -10.03 13.90
CA ALA A 28 33.39 -9.99 12.83
C ALA A 28 32.74 -9.65 11.47
N LEU A 29 31.63 -10.30 11.13
CA LEU A 29 30.91 -10.06 9.88
C LEU A 29 30.37 -8.63 9.79
N VAL A 30 29.80 -8.11 10.88
CA VAL A 30 29.26 -6.74 10.91
C VAL A 30 30.38 -5.71 10.84
N ARG A 31 31.51 -5.90 11.53
CA ARG A 31 32.69 -5.00 11.38
C ARG A 31 33.18 -4.95 9.94
N ASN A 32 33.21 -6.09 9.25
CA ASN A 32 33.57 -6.15 7.84
C ASN A 32 32.52 -5.49 6.95
N GLY A 33 31.23 -5.66 7.29
CA GLY A 33 30.12 -5.00 6.62
C GLY A 33 30.21 -3.48 6.72
N LEU A 34 30.49 -2.93 7.90
CA LEU A 34 30.64 -1.49 8.08
C LEU A 34 31.80 -0.90 7.26
N LYS A 35 32.94 -1.61 7.15
CA LYS A 35 34.03 -1.20 6.25
C LYS A 35 33.60 -1.21 4.78
N ALA A 36 32.87 -2.26 4.37
CA ALA A 36 32.32 -2.34 3.02
C ALA A 36 31.31 -1.22 2.74
N LEU A 37 30.53 -0.79 3.73
CA LEU A 37 29.59 0.34 3.61
C LEU A 37 30.35 1.63 3.27
N ASP A 38 31.42 1.95 3.99
CA ASP A 38 32.26 3.13 3.76
C ASP A 38 32.89 3.15 2.36
N GLU A 39 33.23 1.96 1.82
CA GLU A 39 33.74 1.83 0.46
C GLU A 39 32.62 1.96 -0.58
N PHE A 40 31.46 1.38 -0.31
CA PHE A 40 30.29 1.44 -1.17
C PHE A 40 29.79 2.87 -1.39
N GLU A 41 29.82 3.71 -0.35
CA GLU A 41 29.36 5.11 -0.43
C GLU A 41 30.13 5.96 -1.45
N LYS A 42 31.36 5.55 -1.79
CA LYS A 42 32.22 6.23 -2.77
C LYS A 42 31.83 5.94 -4.21
N LEU A 43 31.01 4.92 -4.46
CA LEU A 43 30.61 4.52 -5.80
C LEU A 43 29.50 5.42 -6.35
N ASP A 44 29.62 5.77 -7.64
CA ASP A 44 28.58 6.48 -8.37
C ASP A 44 27.47 5.55 -8.89
N GLN A 45 26.39 6.14 -9.44
CA GLN A 45 25.26 5.38 -9.96
C GLN A 45 25.66 4.40 -11.08
N LYS A 46 26.58 4.78 -11.97
CA LYS A 46 26.97 3.95 -13.11
C LYS A 46 27.79 2.74 -12.67
N GLN A 47 28.67 2.93 -11.69
CA GLN A 47 29.46 1.86 -11.08
C GLN A 47 28.54 0.86 -10.36
N VAL A 48 27.58 1.36 -9.57
CA VAL A 48 26.58 0.51 -8.91
C VAL A 48 25.74 -0.29 -9.91
N ASP A 49 25.26 0.37 -10.98
CA ASP A 49 24.47 -0.30 -12.02
C ASP A 49 25.30 -1.36 -12.76
N HIS A 50 26.58 -1.11 -13.00
CA HIS A 50 27.51 -2.07 -13.58
C HIS A 50 27.69 -3.31 -12.69
N ILE A 51 27.90 -3.11 -11.39
CA ILE A 51 28.03 -4.18 -10.38
C ILE A 51 26.77 -5.06 -10.39
N VAL A 52 25.59 -4.47 -10.29
CA VAL A 52 24.30 -5.21 -10.27
C VAL A 52 24.13 -6.02 -11.55
N ALA A 53 24.42 -5.43 -12.72
CA ALA A 53 24.31 -6.11 -13.99
C ALA A 53 25.24 -7.33 -14.09
N LYS A 54 26.52 -7.18 -13.68
CA LYS A 54 27.50 -8.29 -13.70
C LYS A 54 27.15 -9.40 -12.72
N ALA A 55 26.75 -9.03 -11.51
CA ALA A 55 26.36 -9.98 -10.48
C ALA A 55 25.11 -10.78 -10.88
N SER A 56 24.12 -10.12 -11.49
CA SER A 56 22.92 -10.76 -12.03
C SER A 56 23.22 -11.75 -13.16
N VAL A 57 24.05 -11.36 -14.14
CA VAL A 57 24.44 -12.25 -15.25
C VAL A 57 25.21 -13.48 -14.76
N ALA A 58 26.09 -13.33 -13.76
CA ALA A 58 26.83 -14.45 -13.19
C ALA A 58 25.88 -15.47 -12.53
N ALA A 59 24.90 -15.01 -11.75
CA ALA A 59 23.89 -15.86 -11.14
C ALA A 59 22.98 -16.51 -12.19
N LEU A 60 22.57 -15.75 -13.21
CA LEU A 60 21.76 -16.24 -14.33
C LEU A 60 22.47 -17.39 -15.06
N ASN A 61 23.77 -17.29 -15.34
CA ASN A 61 24.55 -18.36 -15.97
C ASN A 61 24.65 -19.64 -15.13
N LYS A 62 24.31 -19.59 -13.84
CA LYS A 62 24.32 -20.72 -12.90
C LYS A 62 22.92 -21.13 -12.43
N HIS A 63 21.85 -20.57 -13.00
CA HIS A 63 20.46 -20.79 -12.58
C HIS A 63 20.10 -22.28 -12.39
N LEU A 64 20.46 -23.15 -13.35
CA LEU A 64 20.17 -24.58 -13.31
C LEU A 64 21.04 -25.33 -12.30
N VAL A 65 22.31 -24.95 -12.15
CA VAL A 65 23.22 -25.57 -11.17
C VAL A 65 22.70 -25.30 -9.76
N LEU A 66 22.37 -24.04 -9.47
CA LEU A 66 21.79 -23.63 -8.19
C LEU A 66 20.44 -24.29 -7.91
N ALA A 67 19.61 -24.48 -8.94
CA ALA A 67 18.35 -25.18 -8.82
C ALA A 67 18.53 -26.65 -8.40
N LYS A 68 19.46 -27.38 -9.05
CA LYS A 68 19.80 -28.77 -8.69
C LYS A 68 20.30 -28.88 -7.26
N MET A 69 21.25 -28.03 -6.88
CA MET A 69 21.78 -27.99 -5.51
C MET A 69 20.66 -27.77 -4.48
N ALA A 70 19.73 -26.85 -4.76
CA ALA A 70 18.61 -26.58 -3.86
C ALA A 70 17.66 -27.77 -3.72
N VAL A 71 17.32 -28.48 -4.81
CA VAL A 71 16.48 -29.69 -4.73
C VAL A 71 17.20 -30.82 -4.01
N GLU A 72 18.48 -31.05 -4.31
CA GLU A 72 19.30 -32.10 -3.70
C GLU A 72 19.47 -31.89 -2.19
N GLU A 73 19.78 -30.67 -1.76
CA GLU A 73 19.99 -30.36 -0.34
C GLU A 73 18.68 -30.33 0.45
N THR A 74 17.64 -29.68 -0.08
CA THR A 74 16.38 -29.49 0.67
C THR A 74 15.43 -30.68 0.54
N GLY A 75 15.58 -31.47 -0.52
CA GLY A 75 14.63 -32.51 -0.92
C GLY A 75 13.26 -31.97 -1.34
N ARG A 76 13.16 -30.68 -1.71
CA ARG A 76 11.89 -29.98 -1.99
C ARG A 76 11.89 -29.37 -3.38
N GLY A 77 10.76 -29.47 -4.07
CA GLY A 77 10.48 -28.76 -5.31
C GLY A 77 10.89 -29.49 -6.57
N LEU A 78 10.87 -28.74 -7.68
CA LEU A 78 11.22 -29.17 -9.02
C LEU A 78 12.41 -28.37 -9.54
N VAL A 79 13.35 -29.05 -10.21
CA VAL A 79 14.59 -28.42 -10.67
C VAL A 79 14.28 -27.34 -11.72
N GLU A 80 13.37 -27.63 -12.63
CA GLU A 80 12.93 -26.75 -13.71
C GLU A 80 12.26 -25.48 -13.17
N ASP A 81 11.42 -25.63 -12.14
CA ASP A 81 10.73 -24.50 -11.53
C ASP A 81 11.68 -23.67 -10.67
N LYS A 82 12.61 -24.30 -9.92
CA LYS A 82 13.66 -23.56 -9.22
C LYS A 82 14.61 -22.84 -10.17
N ALA A 83 14.91 -23.43 -11.32
CA ALA A 83 15.66 -22.77 -12.38
C ALA A 83 14.93 -21.52 -12.86
N THR A 84 13.62 -21.63 -13.10
CA THR A 84 12.74 -20.49 -13.46
C THR A 84 12.73 -19.42 -12.37
N LYS A 85 12.67 -19.79 -11.09
CA LYS A 85 12.77 -18.82 -9.97
C LYS A 85 14.11 -18.10 -9.90
N ASN A 86 15.20 -18.80 -10.21
CA ASN A 86 16.52 -18.17 -10.27
C ASN A 86 16.62 -17.21 -11.45
N ILE A 87 16.10 -17.58 -12.62
CA ILE A 87 16.00 -16.70 -13.79
C ILE A 87 15.17 -15.46 -13.43
N PHE A 88 14.01 -15.64 -12.79
CA PHE A 88 13.17 -14.53 -12.31
C PHE A 88 13.94 -13.58 -11.39
N ALA A 89 14.63 -14.12 -10.39
CA ALA A 89 15.41 -13.32 -9.45
C ALA A 89 16.57 -12.56 -10.12
N CYS A 90 17.08 -13.03 -11.26
CA CYS A 90 18.12 -12.34 -12.02
C CYS A 90 17.52 -11.33 -12.99
N GLU A 91 16.68 -11.77 -13.93
CA GLU A 91 16.23 -10.97 -15.07
C GLU A 91 15.19 -9.92 -14.67
N HIS A 92 14.06 -10.34 -14.08
CA HIS A 92 12.95 -9.44 -13.76
C HIS A 92 13.35 -8.42 -12.69
N VAL A 93 14.03 -8.88 -11.64
CA VAL A 93 14.52 -7.97 -10.59
C VAL A 93 15.51 -6.97 -11.17
N THR A 94 16.51 -7.41 -11.92
CA THR A 94 17.52 -6.48 -12.48
C THR A 94 16.90 -5.52 -13.48
N ASN A 95 15.95 -5.98 -14.30
CA ASN A 95 15.21 -5.13 -15.21
C ASN A 95 14.45 -4.02 -14.46
N TYR A 96 13.73 -4.39 -13.39
CA TYR A 96 13.00 -3.43 -12.57
C TYR A 96 13.92 -2.43 -11.86
N LEU A 97 15.12 -2.86 -11.44
CA LEU A 97 16.14 -1.98 -10.85
C LEU A 97 16.82 -1.06 -11.86
N ALA A 98 16.76 -1.39 -13.16
CA ALA A 98 17.38 -0.58 -14.19
C ALA A 98 16.71 0.79 -14.28
N GLY A 99 17.52 1.85 -14.34
CA GLY A 99 17.02 3.24 -14.39
C GLY A 99 16.55 3.83 -13.05
N GLN A 100 16.40 3.03 -11.99
CA GLN A 100 16.17 3.57 -10.65
C GLN A 100 17.41 4.32 -10.14
N LYS A 101 17.21 5.54 -9.65
CA LYS A 101 18.28 6.33 -9.02
C LYS A 101 18.35 6.00 -7.52
N THR A 102 19.52 5.55 -7.08
CA THR A 102 19.80 5.10 -5.71
C THR A 102 21.07 5.74 -5.13
N VAL A 103 21.72 6.62 -5.90
CA VAL A 103 22.98 7.28 -5.54
C VAL A 103 22.84 8.79 -5.71
N GLY A 104 23.21 9.55 -4.67
CA GLY A 104 23.26 11.01 -4.72
C GLY A 104 21.86 11.64 -4.85
N ILE A 105 21.77 12.74 -5.60
CA ILE A 105 20.51 13.45 -5.83
C ILE A 105 19.64 12.64 -6.80
N ILE A 106 18.48 12.21 -6.31
CA ILE A 106 17.55 11.35 -7.07
C ILE A 106 16.37 12.13 -7.65
N ARG A 107 16.01 13.27 -7.04
CA ARG A 107 14.96 14.18 -7.51
C ARG A 107 15.33 15.62 -7.12
N GLU A 108 15.12 16.53 -8.06
CA GLU A 108 15.27 17.98 -7.89
C GLU A 108 13.95 18.63 -8.30
N ASP A 109 13.47 19.56 -7.47
CA ASP A 109 12.26 20.33 -7.75
C ASP A 109 12.50 21.78 -7.33
N ASP A 110 13.02 22.57 -8.26
CA ASP A 110 13.37 23.97 -8.00
C ASP A 110 12.14 24.81 -7.65
N VAL A 111 10.97 24.53 -8.24
CA VAL A 111 9.74 25.28 -7.97
C VAL A 111 9.27 25.06 -6.53
N LEU A 112 9.23 23.81 -6.09
CA LEU A 112 8.91 23.48 -4.70
C LEU A 112 10.08 23.75 -3.74
N GLY A 113 11.28 23.96 -4.28
CA GLY A 113 12.50 24.21 -3.52
C GLY A 113 12.96 23.00 -2.71
N ILE A 114 12.81 21.79 -3.26
CA ILE A 114 13.16 20.55 -2.57
C ILE A 114 13.97 19.60 -3.46
N ASP A 115 15.10 19.14 -2.91
CA ASP A 115 15.92 18.08 -3.50
C ASP A 115 15.89 16.85 -2.59
N GLU A 116 15.84 15.66 -3.20
CA GLU A 116 15.86 14.38 -2.51
C GLU A 116 17.16 13.64 -2.81
N ILE A 117 17.85 13.19 -1.77
CA ILE A 117 19.14 12.49 -1.83
C ILE A 117 18.97 11.08 -1.26
N ALA A 118 19.42 10.07 -2.01
CA ALA A 118 19.40 8.68 -1.59
C ALA A 118 20.70 8.29 -0.84
N GLU A 119 20.54 7.71 0.34
CA GLU A 119 21.61 7.09 1.12
C GLU A 119 21.30 5.64 1.45
N PRO A 120 22.32 4.75 1.48
CA PRO A 120 22.13 3.39 1.97
C PRO A 120 21.55 3.40 3.39
N VAL A 121 20.70 2.42 3.72
CA VAL A 121 20.25 2.25 5.11
C VAL A 121 21.38 1.83 6.04
N GLY A 122 22.39 1.12 5.51
CA GLY A 122 23.53 0.58 6.24
C GLY A 122 23.72 -0.91 6.00
N VAL A 123 24.22 -1.65 6.99
CA VAL A 123 24.35 -3.11 6.91
C VAL A 123 22.99 -3.78 7.07
N VAL A 124 22.65 -4.66 6.13
CA VAL A 124 21.38 -5.38 6.08
C VAL A 124 21.53 -6.81 6.59
N ALA A 125 20.66 -7.25 7.49
CA ALA A 125 20.54 -8.67 7.85
C ALA A 125 19.53 -9.37 6.94
N GLY A 126 19.99 -10.33 6.13
CA GLY A 126 19.16 -11.10 5.21
C GLY A 126 18.79 -12.47 5.77
N VAL A 127 17.54 -12.68 6.20
CA VAL A 127 17.07 -14.02 6.61
C VAL A 127 16.35 -14.71 5.45
N THR A 128 16.66 -15.97 5.17
CA THR A 128 16.08 -16.69 4.00
C THR A 128 15.35 -17.98 4.41
N PRO A 129 14.33 -18.40 3.65
CA PRO A 129 13.60 -19.63 3.92
C PRO A 129 14.21 -20.84 3.20
N VAL A 130 13.89 -22.04 3.69
CA VAL A 130 14.24 -23.32 3.04
C VAL A 130 13.51 -23.55 1.71
N THR A 131 12.39 -22.86 1.45
CA THR A 131 11.55 -23.08 0.26
C THR A 131 12.11 -22.41 -1.00
N ASN A 132 12.66 -21.21 -0.85
CA ASN A 132 13.22 -20.38 -1.92
C ASN A 132 14.67 -19.95 -1.64
N PRO A 133 15.59 -20.88 -1.34
CA PRO A 133 16.90 -20.53 -0.77
C PRO A 133 17.76 -19.70 -1.73
N THR A 134 18.04 -20.24 -2.91
CA THR A 134 18.92 -19.64 -3.92
C THR A 134 18.35 -18.37 -4.54
N SER A 135 17.10 -18.42 -4.98
CA SER A 135 16.45 -17.26 -5.61
C SER A 135 16.28 -16.09 -4.65
N THR A 136 15.99 -16.33 -3.36
CA THR A 136 15.91 -15.25 -2.35
C THR A 136 17.27 -14.67 -2.03
N ALA A 137 18.32 -15.49 -1.95
CA ALA A 137 19.69 -15.00 -1.77
C ALA A 137 20.09 -14.08 -2.93
N ILE A 138 19.85 -14.50 -4.18
CA ILE A 138 20.09 -13.67 -5.38
C ILE A 138 19.32 -12.36 -5.30
N PHE A 139 17.98 -12.43 -5.13
CA PHE A 139 17.12 -11.25 -5.07
C PHE A 139 17.59 -10.23 -4.01
N LYS A 140 17.84 -10.69 -2.78
CA LYS A 140 18.26 -9.81 -1.67
C LYS A 140 19.63 -9.20 -1.91
N SER A 141 20.57 -9.97 -2.46
CA SER A 141 21.88 -9.46 -2.84
C SER A 141 21.77 -8.37 -3.91
N LEU A 142 20.98 -8.58 -4.97
CA LEU A 142 20.87 -7.60 -6.06
C LEU A 142 20.25 -6.28 -5.59
N ILE A 143 19.18 -6.31 -4.78
CA ILE A 143 18.59 -5.07 -4.24
C ILE A 143 19.53 -4.37 -3.25
N ALA A 144 20.31 -5.11 -2.46
CA ALA A 144 21.27 -4.54 -1.51
C ALA A 144 22.48 -3.91 -2.23
N LEU A 145 23.01 -4.57 -3.27
CA LEU A 145 24.06 -4.02 -4.14
C LEU A 145 23.58 -2.73 -4.82
N LYS A 146 22.35 -2.73 -5.36
CA LYS A 146 21.77 -1.54 -6.02
C LYS A 146 21.66 -0.34 -5.09
N THR A 147 21.53 -0.56 -3.78
CA THR A 147 21.44 0.51 -2.77
C THR A 147 22.72 0.73 -2.01
N ARG A 148 23.85 0.16 -2.45
CA ARG A 148 25.16 0.32 -1.78
C ARG A 148 25.14 -0.17 -0.32
N CYS A 149 24.30 -1.16 -0.02
CA CYS A 149 24.16 -1.76 1.30
C CYS A 149 24.91 -3.09 1.34
N PRO A 150 25.89 -3.28 2.24
CA PRO A 150 26.41 -4.60 2.56
C PRO A 150 25.31 -5.46 3.17
N ILE A 151 25.27 -6.74 2.82
CA ILE A 151 24.29 -7.69 3.35
C ILE A 151 24.97 -8.89 4.00
N ILE A 152 24.49 -9.28 5.18
CA ILE A 152 24.92 -10.47 5.91
C ILE A 152 23.73 -11.42 6.00
N PHE A 153 23.90 -12.63 5.50
CA PHE A 153 22.83 -13.62 5.48
C PHE A 153 22.83 -14.55 6.70
N GLY A 154 21.65 -14.74 7.27
CA GLY A 154 21.31 -15.90 8.09
C GLY A 154 20.50 -16.89 7.26
N PHE A 155 21.16 -17.90 6.69
CA PHE A 155 20.49 -18.91 5.89
C PHE A 155 19.82 -19.98 6.77
N HIS A 156 18.74 -20.58 6.27
CA HIS A 156 18.11 -21.70 6.96
C HIS A 156 19.06 -22.91 6.96
N PRO A 157 19.28 -23.61 8.10
CA PRO A 157 20.24 -24.72 8.18
C PRO A 157 20.01 -25.83 7.14
N GLY A 158 18.74 -26.14 6.84
CA GLY A 158 18.35 -27.12 5.82
C GLY A 158 18.55 -26.68 4.35
N ALA A 159 19.13 -25.51 4.10
CA ALA A 159 19.44 -24.99 2.76
C ALA A 159 20.72 -24.13 2.75
N GLN A 160 21.65 -24.38 3.68
CA GLN A 160 22.85 -23.56 3.87
C GLN A 160 23.72 -23.57 2.62
N ASN A 161 24.04 -24.75 2.09
CA ASN A 161 25.07 -24.89 1.06
C ASN A 161 24.62 -24.30 -0.29
N CYS A 162 23.37 -24.55 -0.70
CA CYS A 162 22.84 -23.97 -1.93
C CYS A 162 22.69 -22.44 -1.81
N SER A 163 22.31 -21.93 -0.65
CA SER A 163 22.21 -20.48 -0.42
C SER A 163 23.58 -19.80 -0.42
N VAL A 164 24.59 -20.39 0.23
CA VAL A 164 25.98 -19.93 0.19
C VAL A 164 26.51 -19.94 -1.24
N ALA A 165 26.24 -21.00 -2.01
CA ALA A 165 26.67 -21.06 -3.41
C ALA A 165 26.08 -19.91 -4.24
N ALA A 166 24.78 -19.61 -4.06
CA ALA A 166 24.14 -18.48 -4.74
C ALA A 166 24.75 -17.13 -4.32
N ALA A 167 24.85 -16.87 -3.02
CA ALA A 167 25.41 -15.62 -2.50
C ALA A 167 26.87 -15.44 -2.91
N LYS A 168 27.67 -16.51 -2.91
CA LYS A 168 29.07 -16.50 -3.35
C LYS A 168 29.21 -16.13 -4.82
N ILE A 169 28.39 -16.71 -5.71
CA ILE A 169 28.41 -16.36 -7.15
C ILE A 169 28.11 -14.89 -7.36
N VAL A 170 27.08 -14.36 -6.69
CA VAL A 170 26.70 -12.94 -6.79
C VAL A 170 27.81 -12.05 -6.22
N ARG A 171 28.35 -12.39 -5.05
CA ARG A 171 29.45 -11.67 -4.39
C ARG A 171 30.70 -11.60 -5.24
N ASP A 172 31.20 -12.74 -5.70
CA ASP A 172 32.48 -12.81 -6.40
C ASP A 172 32.41 -12.00 -7.72
N ALA A 173 31.29 -12.08 -8.44
CA ALA A 173 31.04 -11.27 -9.64
C ALA A 173 30.85 -9.78 -9.33
N ALA A 174 30.24 -9.43 -8.19
CA ALA A 174 30.12 -8.05 -7.75
C ALA A 174 31.49 -7.44 -7.43
N ILE A 175 32.36 -8.18 -6.73
CA ILE A 175 33.73 -7.76 -6.40
C ILE A 175 34.55 -7.56 -7.67
N GLU A 176 34.50 -8.50 -8.62
CA GLU A 176 35.17 -8.38 -9.92
C GLU A 176 34.71 -7.12 -10.69
N ALA A 177 33.44 -6.73 -10.53
CA ALA A 177 32.87 -5.54 -11.13
C ALA A 177 33.12 -4.24 -10.34
N GLY A 178 33.84 -4.30 -9.22
CA GLY A 178 34.26 -3.14 -8.42
C GLY A 178 33.50 -2.94 -7.10
N ALA A 179 32.74 -3.92 -6.62
CA ALA A 179 32.16 -3.88 -5.27
C ALA A 179 33.22 -4.16 -4.19
N PRO A 180 33.00 -3.68 -2.94
CA PRO A 180 33.84 -4.01 -1.79
C PRO A 180 33.88 -5.52 -1.49
N GLU A 181 35.01 -6.01 -0.98
CA GLU A 181 35.25 -7.45 -0.70
C GLU A 181 34.16 -8.07 0.19
N ASN A 182 33.69 -7.32 1.19
CA ASN A 182 32.71 -7.80 2.16
C ASN A 182 31.28 -7.30 1.89
N CYS A 183 30.96 -7.00 0.63
CA CYS A 183 29.63 -6.53 0.22
C CYS A 183 28.51 -7.54 0.48
N ILE A 184 28.81 -8.84 0.39
CA ILE A 184 27.89 -9.94 0.68
C ILE A 184 28.60 -10.95 1.56
N GLN A 185 28.01 -11.25 2.71
CA GLN A 185 28.54 -12.16 3.71
C GLN A 185 27.43 -13.10 4.22
N TRP A 186 27.79 -14.13 4.99
CA TRP A 186 26.84 -15.04 5.61
C TRP A 186 27.42 -15.62 6.89
N ILE A 187 26.54 -16.12 7.76
CA ILE A 187 26.91 -16.92 8.92
C ILE A 187 27.37 -18.30 8.42
N GLU A 188 28.62 -18.68 8.69
CA GLU A 188 29.22 -19.97 8.32
C GLU A 188 28.65 -21.11 9.17
N HIS A 189 28.36 -20.85 10.45
CA HIS A 189 27.80 -21.84 11.38
C HIS A 189 26.35 -21.50 11.76
N PRO A 190 25.35 -21.86 10.93
CA PRO A 190 23.97 -21.41 11.12
C PRO A 190 23.36 -21.97 12.40
N SER A 191 22.84 -21.08 13.25
CA SER A 191 22.12 -21.41 14.47
C SER A 191 21.04 -20.37 14.76
N ILE A 192 20.12 -20.71 15.68
CA ILE A 192 19.09 -19.75 16.15
C ILE A 192 19.79 -18.60 16.88
N GLU A 193 20.82 -18.92 17.67
CA GLU A 193 21.64 -18.00 18.41
C GLU A 193 22.36 -17.02 17.46
N ALA A 194 23.00 -17.50 16.40
CA ALA A 194 23.72 -16.66 15.44
C ALA A 194 22.79 -15.76 14.64
N THR A 195 21.65 -16.29 14.17
CA THR A 195 20.65 -15.48 13.48
C THR A 195 20.04 -14.43 14.41
N GLY A 196 19.80 -14.80 15.67
CA GLY A 196 19.32 -13.90 16.71
C GLY A 196 20.32 -12.79 17.06
N ALA A 197 21.61 -13.13 17.18
CA ALA A 197 22.69 -12.17 17.39
C ALA A 197 22.78 -11.19 16.22
N LEU A 198 22.75 -11.68 14.97
CA LEU A 198 22.77 -10.83 13.78
C LEU A 198 21.60 -9.84 13.75
N MET A 199 20.38 -10.30 14.04
CA MET A 199 19.19 -9.44 14.04
C MET A 199 19.25 -8.34 15.12
N LYS A 200 19.94 -8.58 16.25
CA LYS A 200 20.01 -7.63 17.38
C LYS A 200 21.26 -6.76 17.34
N HIS A 201 22.28 -7.13 16.58
CA HIS A 201 23.59 -6.49 16.59
C HIS A 201 23.51 -4.99 16.26
N ASP A 202 24.27 -4.16 16.99
CA ASP A 202 24.14 -2.71 16.91
C ASP A 202 24.48 -2.10 15.55
N GLY A 203 25.50 -2.65 14.87
CA GLY A 203 25.90 -2.27 13.52
C GLY A 203 24.96 -2.73 12.39
N VAL A 204 23.89 -3.48 12.66
CA VAL A 204 22.86 -3.81 11.65
C VAL A 204 21.80 -2.72 11.64
N ALA A 205 21.52 -2.19 10.44
CA ALA A 205 20.58 -1.09 10.25
C ALA A 205 19.14 -1.56 10.01
N THR A 206 18.97 -2.64 9.24
CA THR A 206 17.64 -3.22 9.00
C THR A 206 17.68 -4.71 8.70
N ILE A 207 16.54 -5.38 8.87
CA ILE A 207 16.39 -6.82 8.68
C ILE A 207 15.41 -7.09 7.53
N LEU A 208 15.85 -7.85 6.52
CA LEU A 208 14.97 -8.46 5.53
C LEU A 208 14.57 -9.86 6.02
N ALA A 209 13.39 -9.98 6.64
CA ALA A 209 12.94 -11.21 7.29
C ALA A 209 11.99 -12.02 6.41
N THR A 210 12.53 -12.96 5.63
CA THR A 210 11.73 -13.90 4.82
C THR A 210 11.76 -15.28 5.44
N GLY A 211 10.70 -15.63 6.16
CA GLY A 211 10.61 -16.91 6.87
C GLY A 211 9.23 -17.09 7.48
N GLY A 212 9.06 -18.15 8.27
CA GLY A 212 7.80 -18.41 8.95
C GLY A 212 7.45 -17.37 10.03
N PRO A 213 6.20 -17.37 10.54
CA PRO A 213 5.70 -16.37 11.49
C PRO A 213 6.59 -16.16 12.73
N GLY A 214 7.19 -17.24 13.26
CA GLY A 214 8.09 -17.14 14.42
C GLY A 214 9.36 -16.33 14.13
N MET A 215 9.96 -16.50 12.95
CA MET A 215 11.15 -15.76 12.53
C MET A 215 10.81 -14.28 12.30
N VAL A 216 9.69 -14.00 11.64
CA VAL A 216 9.24 -12.63 11.40
C VAL A 216 8.97 -11.90 12.72
N LYS A 217 8.29 -12.57 13.66
CA LYS A 217 8.07 -12.03 15.01
C LYS A 217 9.39 -11.73 15.73
N ALA A 218 10.38 -12.62 15.61
CA ALA A 218 11.71 -12.39 16.18
C ALA A 218 12.40 -11.17 15.56
N ALA A 219 12.29 -10.97 14.24
CA ALA A 219 12.85 -9.81 13.55
C ALA A 219 12.20 -8.50 14.04
N TYR A 220 10.86 -8.42 14.15
CA TYR A 220 10.20 -7.22 14.69
C TYR A 220 10.40 -7.01 16.20
N SER A 221 10.81 -8.06 16.93
CA SER A 221 11.14 -7.97 18.36
C SER A 221 12.63 -7.71 18.62
N SER A 222 13.43 -7.51 17.57
CA SER A 222 14.89 -7.35 17.68
C SER A 222 15.34 -5.98 18.17
N GLY A 223 14.44 -4.98 18.15
CA GLY A 223 14.79 -3.57 18.37
C GLY A 223 15.32 -2.86 17.12
N LYS A 224 15.43 -3.55 15.98
CA LYS A 224 15.83 -2.98 14.68
C LYS A 224 14.64 -2.83 13.73
N PRO A 225 14.65 -1.84 12.82
CA PRO A 225 13.71 -1.78 11.71
C PRO A 225 13.73 -3.09 10.92
N ALA A 226 12.56 -3.71 10.75
CA ALA A 226 12.44 -4.97 10.02
C ALA A 226 11.44 -4.85 8.88
N LEU A 227 11.76 -5.49 7.76
CA LEU A 227 10.93 -5.70 6.58
C LEU A 227 10.61 -7.20 6.53
N GLY A 228 9.53 -7.56 7.24
CA GLY A 228 9.04 -8.92 7.32
C GLY A 228 7.99 -9.28 6.28
N VAL A 229 7.75 -10.57 6.16
CA VAL A 229 6.65 -11.17 5.39
C VAL A 229 5.59 -11.76 6.32
N GLY A 230 4.55 -12.37 5.78
CA GLY A 230 3.57 -13.16 6.54
C GLY A 230 3.36 -14.54 5.94
N ALA A 231 2.63 -15.40 6.66
CA ALA A 231 2.11 -16.64 6.08
C ALA A 231 1.09 -16.33 4.99
N GLY A 232 1.06 -17.16 3.94
CA GLY A 232 0.02 -17.10 2.93
C GLY A 232 -1.16 -17.97 3.30
N ASN A 233 -2.36 -17.61 2.85
CA ASN A 233 -3.49 -18.56 2.74
C ASN A 233 -4.44 -18.11 1.63
N ALA A 234 -3.89 -17.90 0.43
CA ALA A 234 -4.57 -17.16 -0.62
C ALA A 234 -5.85 -17.89 -1.10
N PRO A 235 -7.04 -17.26 -1.04
CA PRO A 235 -8.22 -17.77 -1.73
C PRO A 235 -8.21 -17.39 -3.21
N ALA A 236 -8.82 -18.22 -4.06
CA ALA A 236 -9.15 -17.89 -5.44
C ALA A 236 -10.67 -17.91 -5.65
N TYR A 237 -11.30 -16.74 -5.77
CA TYR A 237 -12.70 -16.67 -6.16
C TYR A 237 -12.84 -16.83 -7.68
N VAL A 238 -13.67 -17.76 -8.13
CA VAL A 238 -13.96 -17.97 -9.56
C VAL A 238 -15.43 -17.64 -9.81
N ASP A 239 -15.64 -16.49 -10.45
CA ASP A 239 -16.96 -15.96 -10.78
C ASP A 239 -17.61 -16.73 -11.94
N LYS A 240 -18.92 -16.61 -12.08
CA LYS A 240 -19.68 -17.20 -13.20
C LYS A 240 -19.35 -16.58 -14.57
N ASN A 241 -18.99 -15.29 -14.62
CA ASN A 241 -18.58 -14.63 -15.86
C ASN A 241 -17.07 -14.73 -16.02
N VAL A 242 -16.57 -15.88 -16.43
CA VAL A 242 -15.13 -16.15 -16.52
C VAL A 242 -14.79 -17.01 -17.72
N ASP A 243 -13.59 -16.84 -18.27
CA ASP A 243 -12.99 -17.89 -19.09
C ASP A 243 -12.55 -19.05 -18.19
N VAL A 244 -13.39 -20.09 -18.13
CA VAL A 244 -13.17 -21.29 -17.31
C VAL A 244 -11.90 -22.04 -17.73
N VAL A 245 -11.57 -22.04 -19.02
CA VAL A 245 -10.40 -22.75 -19.55
C VAL A 245 -9.13 -22.06 -19.08
N ARG A 246 -9.07 -20.72 -19.18
CA ARG A 246 -7.97 -19.93 -18.62
C ARG A 246 -7.89 -20.07 -17.10
N ALA A 247 -9.01 -19.89 -16.39
CA ALA A 247 -9.01 -19.99 -14.93
C ALA A 247 -8.49 -21.36 -14.45
N ALA A 248 -8.92 -22.46 -15.04
CA ALA A 248 -8.39 -23.79 -14.72
C ALA A 248 -6.90 -23.94 -15.05
N ASN A 249 -6.41 -23.34 -16.14
CA ASN A 249 -4.99 -23.32 -16.45
C ASN A 249 -4.18 -22.58 -15.37
N ASP A 250 -4.63 -21.39 -15.02
CA ASP A 250 -3.93 -20.51 -14.09
C ASP A 250 -3.85 -21.14 -12.69
N LEU A 251 -4.95 -21.71 -12.21
CA LEU A 251 -5.03 -22.38 -10.92
C LEU A 251 -4.12 -23.61 -10.84
N ILE A 252 -4.04 -24.41 -11.91
CA ILE A 252 -3.14 -25.57 -11.98
C ILE A 252 -1.68 -25.13 -12.05
N LEU A 253 -1.37 -24.19 -12.95
CA LEU A 253 -0.01 -23.67 -13.13
C LEU A 253 0.51 -23.08 -11.82
N SER A 254 -0.30 -22.25 -11.16
CA SER A 254 0.04 -21.62 -9.90
C SER A 254 0.38 -22.66 -8.83
N LYS A 255 -0.49 -23.67 -8.68
CA LYS A 255 -0.41 -24.67 -7.63
C LYS A 255 0.68 -25.71 -7.86
N HIS A 256 0.94 -26.05 -9.11
CA HIS A 256 1.96 -27.01 -9.48
C HIS A 256 3.37 -26.42 -9.41
N PHE A 257 3.52 -25.13 -9.69
CA PHE A 257 4.83 -24.46 -9.75
C PHE A 257 5.64 -24.62 -8.46
N ASP A 258 6.83 -25.22 -8.60
CA ASP A 258 7.73 -25.67 -7.55
C ASP A 258 7.00 -26.43 -6.42
N TYR A 259 6.03 -27.25 -6.81
CA TYR A 259 5.12 -27.98 -5.92
C TYR A 259 4.42 -27.08 -4.89
N GLY A 260 3.98 -25.90 -5.32
CA GLY A 260 3.13 -25.00 -4.54
C GLY A 260 3.85 -24.26 -3.41
N MET A 261 5.19 -24.14 -3.49
CA MET A 261 6.02 -23.54 -2.42
C MET A 261 6.07 -22.01 -2.42
N ILE A 262 5.51 -21.34 -3.42
CA ILE A 262 5.38 -19.88 -3.41
C ILE A 262 4.25 -19.51 -2.45
N CYS A 263 4.51 -18.65 -1.46
CA CYS A 263 3.51 -18.25 -0.46
C CYS A 263 2.27 -17.54 -1.04
N ALA A 264 2.39 -16.90 -2.20
CA ALA A 264 1.26 -16.30 -2.92
C ALA A 264 0.34 -17.33 -3.61
N THR A 265 0.70 -18.61 -3.65
CA THR A 265 -0.08 -19.68 -4.29
C THR A 265 -1.42 -19.86 -3.58
N GLU A 266 -2.48 -20.04 -4.37
CA GLU A 266 -3.82 -20.29 -3.87
C GLU A 266 -3.87 -21.57 -3.03
N GLN A 267 -4.60 -21.52 -1.92
CA GLN A 267 -4.79 -22.63 -1.01
C GLN A 267 -6.20 -23.22 -1.14
N ALA A 268 -7.16 -22.43 -1.61
CA ALA A 268 -8.52 -22.86 -1.93
C ALA A 268 -9.04 -22.21 -3.22
N ILE A 269 -9.73 -23.00 -4.05
CA ILE A 269 -10.58 -22.53 -5.15
C ILE A 269 -11.99 -22.41 -4.59
N ILE A 270 -12.59 -21.24 -4.68
CA ILE A 270 -13.98 -20.97 -4.26
C ILE A 270 -14.74 -20.57 -5.52
N ALA A 271 -15.51 -21.49 -6.08
CA ALA A 271 -16.12 -21.35 -7.39
C ALA A 271 -17.64 -21.21 -7.32
N ASP A 272 -18.20 -20.27 -8.07
CA ASP A 272 -19.65 -20.10 -8.18
C ASP A 272 -20.29 -21.40 -8.72
N LYS A 273 -21.40 -21.81 -8.11
CA LYS A 273 -22.13 -23.04 -8.45
C LYS A 273 -22.46 -23.17 -9.94
N ALA A 274 -22.67 -22.06 -10.65
CA ALA A 274 -23.02 -22.06 -12.06
C ALA A 274 -21.89 -22.59 -12.95
N ILE A 275 -20.63 -22.41 -12.54
CA ILE A 275 -19.44 -22.83 -13.31
C ILE A 275 -18.66 -23.96 -12.66
N TYR A 276 -19.08 -24.44 -11.49
CA TYR A 276 -18.36 -25.45 -10.71
C TYR A 276 -18.08 -26.73 -11.50
N ALA A 277 -19.11 -27.33 -12.12
CA ALA A 277 -18.93 -28.56 -12.88
C ALA A 277 -18.05 -28.39 -14.13
N PRO A 278 -18.25 -27.34 -14.97
CA PRO A 278 -17.31 -27.00 -16.04
C PRO A 278 -15.86 -26.79 -15.56
N LEU A 279 -15.66 -26.09 -14.43
CA LEU A 279 -14.33 -25.84 -13.88
C LEU A 279 -13.65 -27.14 -13.43
N VAL A 280 -14.34 -27.98 -12.65
CA VAL A 280 -13.83 -29.29 -12.22
C VAL A 280 -13.45 -30.17 -13.41
N LYS A 281 -14.25 -30.16 -14.48
CA LYS A 281 -13.92 -30.88 -15.72
C LYS A 281 -12.61 -30.38 -16.33
N GLU A 282 -12.41 -29.07 -16.40
CA GLU A 282 -11.19 -28.46 -16.93
C GLU A 282 -9.96 -28.68 -16.04
N LEU A 283 -10.12 -28.73 -14.72
CA LEU A 283 -9.06 -29.09 -13.77
C LEU A 283 -8.64 -30.56 -13.96
N LYS A 284 -9.61 -31.49 -14.04
CA LYS A 284 -9.34 -32.92 -14.30
C LYS A 284 -8.67 -33.13 -15.66
N ARG A 285 -9.07 -32.38 -16.70
CA ARG A 285 -8.42 -32.40 -18.02
C ARG A 285 -6.92 -32.08 -17.93
N ARG A 286 -6.53 -31.21 -16.99
CA ARG A 286 -5.15 -30.84 -16.66
C ARG A 286 -4.51 -31.69 -15.58
N LYS A 287 -5.03 -32.91 -15.38
CA LYS A 287 -4.47 -33.94 -14.50
C LYS A 287 -4.51 -33.59 -13.01
N ALA A 288 -5.42 -32.72 -12.57
CA ALA A 288 -5.77 -32.64 -11.16
C ALA A 288 -6.47 -33.95 -10.75
N TYR A 289 -5.91 -34.65 -9.77
CA TYR A 289 -6.51 -35.84 -9.19
C TYR A 289 -7.44 -35.43 -8.05
N PHE A 290 -8.75 -35.65 -8.24
CA PHE A 290 -9.75 -35.39 -7.21
C PHE A 290 -9.85 -36.59 -6.29
N VAL A 291 -9.46 -36.40 -5.03
CA VAL A 291 -9.53 -37.45 -4.01
C VAL A 291 -10.96 -37.75 -3.61
N ASN A 292 -11.26 -39.01 -3.30
CA ASN A 292 -12.51 -39.40 -2.65
C ASN A 292 -12.47 -39.13 -1.14
N ASP A 293 -13.58 -39.36 -0.43
CA ASP A 293 -13.68 -39.06 1.01
C ASP A 293 -12.67 -39.85 1.87
N GLU A 294 -12.37 -41.10 1.52
CA GLU A 294 -11.40 -41.93 2.24
C GLU A 294 -9.96 -41.43 2.00
N GLU A 295 -9.61 -41.14 0.75
CA GLU A 295 -8.32 -40.58 0.36
C GLU A 295 -8.12 -39.18 0.97
N LYS A 296 -9.17 -38.36 1.01
CA LYS A 296 -9.17 -37.05 1.67
C LYS A 296 -8.84 -37.18 3.16
N ALA A 297 -9.51 -38.08 3.88
CA ALA A 297 -9.24 -38.30 5.30
C ALA A 297 -7.80 -38.77 5.55
N LYS A 298 -7.27 -39.68 4.71
CA LYS A 298 -5.86 -40.09 4.76
C LYS A 298 -4.90 -38.92 4.52
N LEU A 299 -5.22 -38.08 3.53
CA LEU A 299 -4.44 -36.90 3.18
C LEU A 299 -4.39 -35.88 4.33
N GLU A 300 -5.54 -35.57 4.92
CA GLU A 300 -5.67 -34.70 6.09
C GLU A 300 -4.86 -35.22 7.28
N GLN A 301 -5.02 -36.51 7.60
CA GLN A 301 -4.30 -37.14 8.70
C GLN A 301 -2.78 -37.07 8.51
N TYR A 302 -2.28 -37.31 7.30
CA TYR A 302 -0.85 -37.23 7.02
C TYR A 302 -0.31 -35.79 7.03
N MET A 303 -1.07 -34.85 6.45
CA MET A 303 -0.62 -33.48 6.27
C MET A 303 -0.75 -32.62 7.53
N PHE A 304 -1.79 -32.84 8.33
CA PHE A 304 -2.13 -31.98 9.48
C PHE A 304 -2.18 -32.72 10.81
N GLY A 305 -2.08 -34.05 10.81
CA GLY A 305 -2.19 -34.88 12.01
C GLY A 305 -3.61 -35.10 12.49
N CYS A 306 -4.61 -34.57 11.78
CA CYS A 306 -6.02 -34.66 12.12
C CYS A 306 -6.90 -34.71 10.86
N THR A 307 -8.11 -35.23 10.99
CA THR A 307 -9.13 -35.25 9.93
C THR A 307 -10.17 -34.16 10.12
N ALA A 308 -10.95 -33.88 9.07
CA ALA A 308 -12.06 -32.96 9.13
C ALA A 308 -13.02 -33.29 10.30
N TYR A 309 -13.47 -32.26 11.02
CA TYR A 309 -14.38 -32.37 12.17
C TYR A 309 -13.88 -33.22 13.36
N SER A 310 -12.58 -33.49 13.46
CA SER A 310 -11.99 -34.24 14.58
C SER A 310 -11.89 -33.45 15.90
N GLY A 311 -12.10 -32.12 15.86
CA GLY A 311 -11.95 -31.23 17.01
C GLY A 311 -10.50 -30.91 17.40
N GLN A 312 -9.52 -31.35 16.60
CA GLN A 312 -8.10 -31.07 16.80
C GLN A 312 -7.63 -29.91 15.93
N THR A 313 -6.76 -29.05 16.47
CA THR A 313 -6.16 -27.95 15.70
C THR A 313 -5.18 -28.49 14.64
N PRO A 314 -5.37 -28.15 13.36
CA PRO A 314 -4.53 -28.64 12.27
C PRO A 314 -3.11 -28.07 12.36
N LYS A 315 -2.10 -28.94 12.29
CA LYS A 315 -0.69 -28.52 12.28
C LYS A 315 0.04 -29.14 11.11
N LEU A 316 0.48 -28.30 10.17
CA LEU A 316 1.17 -28.77 8.97
C LEU A 316 2.43 -29.58 9.31
N ASN A 317 2.49 -30.79 8.76
CA ASN A 317 3.64 -31.66 8.79
C ASN A 317 4.79 -31.02 8.00
N SER A 318 5.91 -30.73 8.66
CA SER A 318 7.05 -29.99 8.09
C SER A 318 7.75 -30.71 6.93
N VAL A 319 7.47 -32.00 6.71
CA VAL A 319 7.98 -32.81 5.60
C VAL A 319 7.20 -32.56 4.29
N VAL A 320 5.94 -32.15 4.39
CA VAL A 320 5.01 -32.00 3.25
C VAL A 320 5.39 -30.88 2.27
N PRO A 321 5.79 -29.68 2.71
CA PRO A 321 6.02 -28.57 1.79
C PRO A 321 7.03 -28.91 0.68
N GLY A 322 6.62 -28.66 -0.56
CA GLY A 322 7.44 -28.91 -1.74
C GLY A 322 7.62 -30.37 -2.15
N LYS A 323 6.79 -31.29 -1.64
CA LYS A 323 6.78 -32.68 -2.12
C LYS A 323 5.82 -32.84 -3.31
N SER A 324 6.13 -33.76 -4.21
CA SER A 324 5.28 -34.07 -5.36
C SER A 324 3.93 -34.64 -4.91
N PRO A 325 2.86 -34.51 -5.72
CA PRO A 325 1.56 -35.09 -5.37
C PRO A 325 1.65 -36.61 -5.20
N GLN A 326 2.49 -37.30 -5.99
CA GLN A 326 2.71 -38.75 -5.87
C GLN A 326 3.37 -39.13 -4.53
N TYR A 327 4.36 -38.35 -4.08
CA TYR A 327 4.99 -38.59 -2.78
C TYR A 327 3.98 -38.43 -1.66
N ILE A 328 3.20 -37.35 -1.69
CA ILE A 328 2.21 -37.04 -0.65
C ILE A 328 1.13 -38.13 -0.59
N ALA A 329 0.57 -38.53 -1.74
CA ALA A 329 -0.42 -39.60 -1.81
C ALA A 329 0.13 -40.92 -1.23
N LYS A 330 1.32 -41.33 -1.67
CA LYS A 330 1.96 -42.56 -1.19
C LYS A 330 2.21 -42.53 0.32
N ALA A 331 2.70 -41.40 0.83
CA ALA A 331 2.95 -41.22 2.25
C ALA A 331 1.66 -41.16 3.09
N ALA A 332 0.55 -40.70 2.50
CA ALA A 332 -0.78 -40.77 3.09
C ALA A 332 -1.43 -42.17 3.00
N GLY A 333 -0.86 -43.09 2.21
CA GLY A 333 -1.32 -44.48 2.12
C GLY A 333 -2.27 -44.76 0.96
N PHE A 334 -2.17 -44.02 -0.15
CA PHE A 334 -2.88 -44.32 -1.40
C PHE A 334 -2.00 -43.99 -2.62
N GLU A 335 -2.40 -44.43 -3.82
CA GLU A 335 -1.66 -44.19 -5.06
C GLU A 335 -2.48 -43.35 -6.03
N ILE A 336 -1.79 -42.56 -6.84
CA ILE A 336 -2.38 -41.70 -7.88
C ILE A 336 -1.63 -41.90 -9.20
N PRO A 337 -2.20 -41.51 -10.36
CA PRO A 337 -1.50 -41.55 -11.64
C PRO A 337 -0.15 -40.81 -11.61
N ALA A 338 0.83 -41.36 -12.33
CA ALA A 338 2.18 -40.79 -12.40
C ALA A 338 2.21 -39.40 -13.05
N ASP A 339 1.22 -39.09 -13.89
CA ASP A 339 1.07 -37.79 -14.58
C ASP A 339 0.14 -36.81 -13.84
N ALA A 340 -0.31 -37.15 -12.63
CA ALA A 340 -1.10 -36.22 -11.81
C ALA A 340 -0.28 -34.97 -11.45
N THR A 341 -0.84 -33.79 -11.72
CA THR A 341 -0.15 -32.51 -11.51
C THR A 341 -0.37 -31.97 -10.09
N ILE A 342 -1.58 -32.12 -9.56
CA ILE A 342 -1.95 -31.72 -8.19
C ILE A 342 -2.98 -32.71 -7.61
N LEU A 343 -3.12 -32.70 -6.29
CA LEU A 343 -4.26 -33.29 -5.57
C LEU A 343 -5.32 -32.21 -5.36
N ALA A 344 -6.58 -32.53 -5.58
CA ALA A 344 -7.72 -31.64 -5.33
C ALA A 344 -8.71 -32.34 -4.39
N ALA A 345 -9.16 -31.65 -3.35
CA ALA A 345 -10.12 -32.18 -2.38
C ALA A 345 -11.32 -31.25 -2.25
N GLU A 346 -12.53 -31.79 -2.33
CA GLU A 346 -13.73 -31.01 -2.06
C GLU A 346 -13.87 -30.77 -0.54
N CYS A 347 -14.03 -29.50 -0.14
CA CYS A 347 -14.21 -29.08 1.25
C CYS A 347 -15.58 -28.43 1.42
N LYS A 348 -16.20 -28.64 2.59
CA LYS A 348 -17.54 -28.12 2.88
C LYS A 348 -17.53 -26.65 3.30
N GLU A 349 -16.51 -26.26 4.04
CA GLU A 349 -16.37 -24.92 4.61
C GLU A 349 -14.90 -24.51 4.71
N VAL A 350 -14.67 -23.23 5.02
CA VAL A 350 -13.35 -22.68 5.29
C VAL A 350 -13.09 -22.65 6.78
N GLY A 351 -11.95 -23.17 7.21
CA GLY A 351 -11.47 -23.07 8.59
C GLY A 351 -10.85 -24.37 9.11
N GLU A 352 -10.52 -24.37 10.40
CA GLU A 352 -9.79 -25.48 11.05
C GLU A 352 -10.55 -26.81 11.02
N ASN A 353 -11.88 -26.80 10.93
CA ASN A 353 -12.70 -28.00 10.76
C ASN A 353 -12.43 -28.74 9.44
N GLU A 354 -11.90 -28.05 8.43
CA GLU A 354 -11.52 -28.58 7.13
C GLU A 354 -10.02 -28.27 6.92
N PRO A 355 -9.11 -29.10 7.45
CA PRO A 355 -7.66 -28.81 7.51
C PRO A 355 -7.03 -28.46 6.17
N LEU A 356 -7.54 -29.04 5.07
CA LEU A 356 -7.06 -28.75 3.72
C LEU A 356 -7.33 -27.30 3.26
N THR A 357 -8.10 -26.50 3.99
CA THR A 357 -8.29 -25.06 3.73
C THR A 357 -7.19 -24.18 4.36
N MET A 358 -6.29 -24.75 5.16
CA MET A 358 -5.14 -24.05 5.73
C MET A 358 -3.96 -23.94 4.74
N GLU A 359 -2.90 -23.22 5.10
CA GLU A 359 -1.67 -23.15 4.29
C GLU A 359 -1.00 -24.53 4.19
N LYS A 360 -0.67 -24.97 2.96
CA LYS A 360 -0.11 -26.31 2.70
C LYS A 360 1.30 -26.28 2.11
N LEU A 361 1.67 -25.22 1.40
CA LEU A 361 2.93 -25.09 0.63
C LEU A 361 3.27 -26.34 -0.21
N ALA A 362 2.23 -26.97 -0.75
CA ALA A 362 2.27 -28.27 -1.42
C ALA A 362 1.26 -28.27 -2.58
N PRO A 363 1.37 -29.20 -3.55
CA PRO A 363 0.48 -29.29 -4.71
C PRO A 363 -0.85 -29.98 -4.34
N VAL A 364 -1.48 -29.51 -3.26
CA VAL A 364 -2.79 -29.97 -2.74
C VAL A 364 -3.73 -28.76 -2.66
N GLN A 365 -4.88 -28.82 -3.32
CA GLN A 365 -5.83 -27.72 -3.46
C GLN A 365 -7.17 -28.06 -2.81
N ALA A 366 -7.67 -27.20 -1.92
CA ALA A 366 -9.07 -27.26 -1.50
C ALA A 366 -9.96 -26.70 -2.61
N VAL A 367 -11.11 -27.33 -2.86
CA VAL A 367 -12.09 -26.90 -3.85
C VAL A 367 -13.44 -26.78 -3.14
N LEU A 368 -14.00 -25.57 -3.18
CA LEU A 368 -15.27 -25.23 -2.53
C LEU A 368 -16.22 -24.65 -3.56
N LYS A 369 -17.50 -24.89 -3.33
CA LYS A 369 -18.60 -24.35 -4.13
C LYS A 369 -19.29 -23.24 -3.36
N SER A 370 -19.47 -22.08 -3.97
CA SER A 370 -20.31 -21.02 -3.42
C SER A 370 -21.66 -20.97 -4.14
N ASP A 371 -22.72 -20.71 -3.39
CA ASP A 371 -24.09 -20.57 -3.89
C ASP A 371 -24.33 -19.25 -4.62
N ASN A 372 -23.53 -18.23 -4.29
CA ASN A 372 -23.56 -16.90 -4.88
C ASN A 372 -22.25 -16.15 -4.57
N LYS A 373 -22.14 -14.93 -5.12
CA LYS A 373 -21.01 -14.01 -4.90
C LYS A 373 -20.74 -13.74 -3.42
N GLU A 374 -21.78 -13.42 -2.65
CA GLU A 374 -21.64 -12.98 -1.25
C GLU A 374 -21.01 -14.07 -0.39
N GLN A 375 -21.55 -15.29 -0.47
CA GLN A 375 -20.98 -16.43 0.22
C GLN A 375 -19.54 -16.74 -0.25
N GLY A 376 -19.26 -16.58 -1.54
CA GLY A 376 -17.91 -16.74 -2.08
C GLY A 376 -16.91 -15.73 -1.48
N PHE A 377 -17.33 -14.49 -1.30
CA PHE A 377 -16.54 -13.44 -0.66
C PHE A 377 -16.35 -13.71 0.84
N GLU A 378 -17.39 -14.13 1.56
CA GLU A 378 -17.29 -14.52 2.98
C GLU A 378 -16.30 -15.68 3.19
N MET A 379 -16.31 -16.69 2.31
CA MET A 379 -15.33 -17.78 2.32
C MET A 379 -13.89 -17.28 2.07
N CYS A 380 -13.72 -16.34 1.13
CA CYS A 380 -12.42 -15.71 0.88
C CYS A 380 -11.92 -14.90 2.09
N GLU A 381 -12.80 -14.14 2.75
CA GLU A 381 -12.48 -13.41 3.98
C GLU A 381 -12.07 -14.36 5.10
N ALA A 382 -12.78 -15.49 5.25
CA ALA A 382 -12.43 -16.53 6.22
C ALA A 382 -11.03 -17.13 5.95
N MET A 383 -10.69 -17.39 4.70
CA MET A 383 -9.34 -17.88 4.30
C MET A 383 -8.27 -16.85 4.71
N LEU A 384 -8.53 -15.57 4.45
CA LEU A 384 -7.61 -14.47 4.73
C LEU A 384 -7.39 -14.23 6.23
N LYS A 385 -8.26 -14.69 7.13
CA LYS A 385 -7.97 -14.66 8.58
C LYS A 385 -6.70 -15.45 8.94
N HIS A 386 -6.36 -16.46 8.13
CA HIS A 386 -5.18 -17.30 8.30
C HIS A 386 -4.00 -16.89 7.37
N GLY A 387 -4.18 -15.88 6.52
CA GLY A 387 -3.19 -15.40 5.55
C GLY A 387 -3.24 -13.89 5.35
N ALA A 388 -3.55 -13.15 6.42
CA ALA A 388 -3.97 -11.76 6.36
C ALA A 388 -2.91 -10.88 5.70
N GLY A 389 -3.35 -10.02 4.78
CA GLY A 389 -2.48 -9.09 4.06
C GLY A 389 -1.62 -9.72 2.97
N HIS A 390 -1.59 -11.06 2.82
CA HIS A 390 -0.71 -11.69 1.84
C HIS A 390 -1.26 -11.55 0.40
N THR A 391 -2.07 -12.49 -0.07
CA THR A 391 -2.55 -12.50 -1.46
C THR A 391 -3.99 -13.02 -1.50
N ALA A 392 -4.80 -12.47 -2.40
CA ALA A 392 -6.10 -13.01 -2.78
C ALA A 392 -6.23 -12.97 -4.31
N ALA A 393 -6.90 -13.95 -4.89
CA ALA A 393 -7.06 -14.07 -6.33
C ALA A 393 -8.54 -14.05 -6.73
N ILE A 394 -8.83 -13.44 -7.88
CA ILE A 394 -10.15 -13.42 -8.48
C ILE A 394 -10.06 -13.70 -9.99
N HIS A 395 -10.92 -14.61 -10.47
CA HIS A 395 -11.08 -14.91 -11.88
C HIS A 395 -12.48 -14.49 -12.33
N THR A 396 -12.57 -13.43 -13.13
CA THR A 396 -13.82 -12.89 -13.71
C THR A 396 -13.49 -11.97 -14.89
N ASN A 397 -14.44 -11.79 -15.81
CA ASN A 397 -14.38 -10.78 -16.87
C ASN A 397 -15.09 -9.47 -16.45
N ASP A 398 -15.66 -9.40 -15.25
CA ASP A 398 -16.31 -8.20 -14.71
C ASP A 398 -15.32 -7.33 -13.91
N GLN A 399 -14.94 -6.19 -14.48
CA GLN A 399 -14.02 -5.27 -13.83
C GLN A 399 -14.61 -4.58 -12.58
N ALA A 400 -15.92 -4.35 -12.52
CA ALA A 400 -16.55 -3.76 -11.35
C ALA A 400 -16.49 -4.73 -10.17
N LEU A 401 -16.71 -6.01 -10.43
CA LEU A 401 -16.58 -7.08 -9.43
C LEU A 401 -15.14 -7.19 -8.89
N VAL A 402 -14.13 -7.00 -9.73
CA VAL A 402 -12.71 -6.99 -9.29
C VAL A 402 -12.45 -5.82 -8.34
N ARG A 403 -12.99 -4.63 -8.64
CA ARG A 403 -12.86 -3.47 -7.76
C ARG A 403 -13.58 -3.68 -6.43
N GLU A 404 -14.78 -4.27 -6.46
CA GLU A 404 -15.52 -4.65 -5.25
C GLU A 404 -14.72 -5.65 -4.40
N TYR A 405 -14.19 -6.71 -5.03
CA TYR A 405 -13.35 -7.71 -4.36
C TYR A 405 -12.10 -7.07 -3.73
N GLY A 406 -11.42 -6.19 -4.46
CA GLY A 406 -10.23 -5.50 -3.97
C GLY A 406 -10.49 -4.49 -2.85
N GLN A 407 -11.69 -3.90 -2.78
CA GLN A 407 -12.10 -3.05 -1.66
C GLN A 407 -12.44 -3.86 -0.39
N ARG A 408 -12.87 -5.11 -0.56
CA ARG A 408 -13.34 -5.97 0.53
C ARG A 408 -12.25 -6.87 1.12
N MET A 409 -11.39 -7.46 0.29
CA MET A 409 -10.39 -8.43 0.75
C MET A 409 -9.21 -7.77 1.46
N HIS A 410 -8.93 -8.19 2.70
CA HIS A 410 -7.73 -7.79 3.44
C HIS A 410 -6.47 -8.53 2.94
N ALA A 411 -6.07 -8.26 1.70
CA ALA A 411 -4.85 -8.76 1.08
C ALA A 411 -4.15 -7.61 0.35
N CYS A 412 -2.81 -7.52 0.45
CA CYS A 412 -2.07 -6.44 -0.20
C CYS A 412 -1.81 -6.69 -1.69
N ARG A 413 -2.01 -7.92 -2.17
CA ARG A 413 -1.97 -8.30 -3.59
C ARG A 413 -3.30 -8.93 -3.98
N ILE A 414 -4.03 -8.27 -4.87
CA ILE A 414 -5.24 -8.79 -5.50
C ILE A 414 -4.88 -9.23 -6.91
N ILE A 415 -4.84 -10.53 -7.16
CA ILE A 415 -4.44 -11.11 -8.43
C ILE A 415 -5.68 -11.35 -9.28
N TRP A 416 -5.76 -10.69 -10.43
CA TRP A 416 -6.89 -10.82 -11.34
C TRP A 416 -6.48 -11.65 -12.56
N ASN A 417 -7.26 -12.70 -12.86
CA ASN A 417 -7.15 -13.49 -14.09
C ASN A 417 -5.73 -13.97 -14.42
N SER A 418 -4.96 -14.37 -13.40
CA SER A 418 -3.60 -14.88 -13.56
C SER A 418 -3.25 -15.86 -12.43
N PRO A 419 -2.22 -16.72 -12.61
CA PRO A 419 -1.75 -17.64 -11.57
C PRO A 419 -1.29 -16.84 -10.34
N SER A 420 -1.86 -17.06 -9.14
CA SER A 420 -1.55 -16.22 -7.97
C SER A 420 -0.10 -16.32 -7.50
N SER A 421 0.56 -17.47 -7.66
CA SER A 421 1.97 -17.60 -7.31
C SER A 421 2.86 -16.67 -8.15
N LEU A 422 2.69 -16.70 -9.48
CA LEU A 422 3.46 -15.93 -10.45
C LEU A 422 3.01 -14.46 -10.49
N GLY A 423 1.71 -14.20 -10.35
CA GLY A 423 1.18 -12.85 -10.23
C GLY A 423 1.58 -12.17 -8.92
N GLY A 424 1.66 -12.91 -7.81
CA GLY A 424 2.02 -12.38 -6.50
C GLY A 424 3.48 -11.95 -6.39
N VAL A 425 4.41 -12.69 -7.02
CA VAL A 425 5.82 -12.28 -7.09
C VAL A 425 6.04 -11.08 -8.00
N GLY A 426 5.14 -10.82 -8.97
CA GLY A 426 5.12 -9.61 -9.80
C GLY A 426 5.85 -9.75 -11.14
N ASP A 427 5.65 -8.78 -12.04
CA ASP A 427 6.31 -8.57 -13.34
C ASP A 427 6.16 -9.66 -14.42
N ILE A 428 5.68 -10.86 -14.06
CA ILE A 428 5.48 -11.96 -15.01
C ILE A 428 4.14 -11.82 -15.75
N TYR A 429 3.05 -11.58 -15.00
CA TYR A 429 1.69 -11.44 -15.53
C TYR A 429 1.07 -10.07 -15.28
N ASN A 430 1.72 -9.22 -14.49
CA ASN A 430 1.19 -7.93 -14.06
C ASN A 430 2.33 -6.93 -13.76
N ALA A 431 1.97 -5.70 -13.40
CA ALA A 431 2.92 -4.63 -13.12
C ALA A 431 3.30 -4.50 -11.63
N ILE A 432 3.01 -5.51 -10.79
CA ILE A 432 3.50 -5.52 -9.40
C ILE A 432 5.02 -5.70 -9.44
N ALA A 433 5.75 -4.97 -8.60
CA ALA A 433 7.22 -5.03 -8.58
C ALA A 433 7.75 -6.46 -8.30
N PRO A 434 8.74 -6.96 -9.05
CA PRO A 434 9.22 -8.33 -8.94
C PRO A 434 9.97 -8.56 -7.62
N SER A 435 9.49 -9.48 -6.76
CA SER A 435 10.09 -9.72 -5.45
C SER A 435 9.88 -11.14 -4.94
N LEU A 436 10.80 -11.57 -4.07
CA LEU A 436 10.69 -12.80 -3.27
C LEU A 436 10.55 -12.48 -1.77
N THR A 437 10.25 -11.23 -1.43
CA THR A 437 9.92 -10.79 -0.07
C THR A 437 8.63 -9.97 -0.15
N LEU A 438 7.51 -10.65 0.13
CA LEU A 438 6.17 -10.12 -0.06
C LEU A 438 5.62 -9.63 1.29
N GLY A 439 5.62 -8.32 1.51
CA GLY A 439 5.16 -7.74 2.77
C GLY A 439 3.64 -7.81 2.92
N CYS A 440 3.13 -8.19 4.09
CA CYS A 440 1.69 -8.35 4.34
C CYS A 440 1.02 -7.12 4.99
N GLY A 441 1.71 -5.99 5.06
CA GLY A 441 1.19 -4.76 5.65
C GLY A 441 0.77 -4.91 7.12
N SER A 442 -0.01 -3.96 7.62
CA SER A 442 -0.50 -3.98 9.00
C SER A 442 -1.37 -5.19 9.31
N TYR A 443 -2.07 -5.74 8.31
CA TYR A 443 -2.89 -6.95 8.46
C TYR A 443 -2.06 -8.17 8.91
N GLY A 444 -0.86 -8.34 8.35
CA GLY A 444 0.08 -9.39 8.72
C GLY A 444 1.11 -8.99 9.79
N GLY A 445 0.95 -7.83 10.43
CA GLY A 445 1.92 -7.31 11.39
C GLY A 445 3.26 -6.93 10.76
N ASN A 446 3.25 -6.42 9.53
CA ASN A 446 4.45 -6.00 8.80
C ASN A 446 4.49 -4.47 8.58
N SER A 447 5.70 -3.92 8.51
CA SER A 447 5.98 -2.51 8.20
C SER A 447 5.74 -2.15 6.72
N VAL A 448 5.66 -3.16 5.85
CA VAL A 448 5.49 -3.01 4.40
C VAL A 448 4.37 -3.89 3.87
N SER A 449 3.56 -3.35 2.96
CA SER A 449 2.46 -4.06 2.27
C SER A 449 2.80 -4.45 0.83
N GLY A 450 3.86 -3.89 0.27
CA GLY A 450 4.29 -4.14 -1.10
C GLY A 450 5.25 -5.32 -1.23
N ASN A 451 5.58 -5.60 -2.49
CA ASN A 451 6.73 -6.40 -2.86
C ASN A 451 7.98 -5.58 -2.52
N VAL A 452 8.85 -6.07 -1.63
CA VAL A 452 10.04 -5.33 -1.18
C VAL A 452 10.99 -5.12 -2.35
N GLN A 453 11.56 -3.92 -2.44
CA GLN A 453 12.43 -3.42 -3.52
C GLN A 453 13.62 -2.62 -2.96
N ALA A 454 14.52 -2.19 -3.84
CA ALA A 454 15.66 -1.32 -3.52
C ALA A 454 15.24 -0.05 -2.76
N VAL A 455 14.11 0.58 -3.10
CA VAL A 455 13.64 1.79 -2.38
C VAL A 455 13.45 1.56 -0.87
N ASN A 456 13.21 0.33 -0.44
CA ASN A 456 13.06 -0.01 0.97
C ASN A 456 14.39 -0.12 1.73
N LEU A 457 15.53 -0.08 1.02
CA LEU A 457 16.88 -0.11 1.56
C LEU A 457 17.59 1.25 1.41
N LEU A 458 16.81 2.34 1.27
CA LEU A 458 17.32 3.70 1.21
C LEU A 458 16.73 4.60 2.29
N ASN A 459 17.56 5.48 2.83
CA ASN A 459 17.14 6.70 3.50
C ASN A 459 17.03 7.82 2.47
N ILE A 460 15.91 8.56 2.47
CA ILE A 460 15.72 9.72 1.60
C ILE A 460 15.90 11.00 2.42
N LYS A 461 17.04 11.65 2.26
CA LYS A 461 17.31 12.98 2.82
C LYS A 461 16.67 14.05 1.96
N ARG A 462 16.12 15.08 2.59
CA ARG A 462 15.47 16.20 1.90
C ARG A 462 16.20 17.50 2.20
N ILE A 463 16.72 18.14 1.16
CA ILE A 463 17.23 19.51 1.24
C ILE A 463 16.07 20.42 0.85
N ALA A 464 15.58 21.22 1.80
CA ALA A 464 14.48 22.15 1.57
C ALA A 464 14.98 23.59 1.69
N ARG A 465 14.92 24.36 0.60
CA ARG A 465 15.24 25.79 0.63
C ARG A 465 14.04 26.60 1.15
N ARG A 466 14.32 27.75 1.76
CA ARG A 466 13.26 28.69 2.14
C ARG A 466 12.55 29.18 0.88
N ASN A 467 11.24 28.97 0.83
CA ASN A 467 10.35 29.59 -0.14
C ASN A 467 9.48 30.64 0.54
N ASN A 468 9.24 31.74 -0.17
CA ASN A 468 8.22 32.69 0.25
C ASN A 468 6.85 32.15 -0.16
N ASN A 469 5.85 32.35 0.71
CA ASN A 469 4.48 32.05 0.34
C ASN A 469 4.09 32.89 -0.88
N MET A 470 3.44 32.26 -1.86
CA MET A 470 2.88 32.96 -3.01
C MET A 470 1.98 34.11 -2.53
N GLN A 471 2.35 35.33 -2.91
CA GLN A 471 1.54 36.53 -2.72
C GLN A 471 0.62 36.73 -3.91
N TRP A 472 -0.47 37.46 -3.70
CA TRP A 472 -1.56 37.57 -4.66
C TRP A 472 -2.42 38.77 -4.32
N PHE A 473 -3.12 39.27 -5.35
CA PHE A 473 -4.01 40.40 -5.26
C PHE A 473 -5.28 40.05 -6.02
N LYS A 474 -6.39 39.79 -5.28
CA LYS A 474 -7.71 39.46 -5.86
C LYS A 474 -8.59 40.70 -5.75
N ILE A 475 -9.21 41.10 -6.87
CA ILE A 475 -10.15 42.21 -6.97
C ILE A 475 -11.51 41.71 -7.47
N PRO A 476 -12.61 42.45 -7.27
CA PRO A 476 -13.90 42.09 -7.86
C PRO A 476 -13.79 41.94 -9.37
N ALA A 477 -14.55 41.01 -9.94
CA ALA A 477 -14.52 40.75 -11.37
C ALA A 477 -15.00 41.95 -12.22
N LYS A 478 -15.85 42.81 -11.66
CA LYS A 478 -16.38 44.00 -12.32
C LYS A 478 -16.47 45.15 -11.32
N THR A 479 -15.90 46.29 -11.71
CA THR A 479 -15.94 47.54 -10.93
C THR A 479 -16.40 48.67 -11.84
N TYR A 480 -17.43 49.40 -11.41
CA TYR A 480 -17.98 50.55 -12.14
C TYR A 480 -17.74 51.81 -11.31
N PHE A 481 -17.22 52.86 -11.94
CA PHE A 481 -16.89 54.15 -11.32
C PHE A 481 -17.40 55.31 -12.20
N GLU A 482 -17.28 56.55 -11.71
CA GLU A 482 -17.90 57.81 -12.21
C GLU A 482 -19.31 58.14 -11.67
N PRO A 483 -19.69 59.44 -11.62
CA PRO A 483 -21.04 59.85 -11.27
C PRO A 483 -22.09 59.10 -12.08
N ASN A 484 -23.16 58.69 -11.39
CA ASN A 484 -24.28 57.92 -11.95
C ASN A 484 -23.95 56.48 -12.38
N ALA A 485 -22.83 55.88 -11.95
CA ALA A 485 -22.51 54.47 -12.21
C ALA A 485 -23.64 53.49 -11.80
N ILE A 486 -24.46 53.84 -10.80
CA ILE A 486 -25.64 53.06 -10.39
C ILE A 486 -26.63 52.81 -11.55
N LYS A 487 -26.59 53.61 -12.63
CA LYS A 487 -27.39 53.39 -13.85
C LYS A 487 -27.18 51.99 -14.45
N TYR A 488 -26.01 51.37 -14.23
CA TYR A 488 -25.72 50.02 -14.72
C TYR A 488 -26.68 48.97 -14.18
N LEU A 489 -27.34 49.22 -13.03
CA LEU A 489 -28.42 48.37 -12.55
C LEU A 489 -29.58 48.25 -13.54
N ARG A 490 -29.69 49.13 -14.55
CA ARG A 490 -30.67 48.99 -15.65
C ARG A 490 -30.27 47.92 -16.66
N ASP A 491 -28.97 47.84 -16.93
CA ASP A 491 -28.39 47.02 -18.00
C ASP A 491 -27.87 45.67 -17.48
N MET A 492 -27.72 45.52 -16.16
CA MET A 492 -27.23 44.29 -15.56
C MET A 492 -28.17 43.11 -15.87
N TYR A 493 -27.63 42.07 -16.49
CA TYR A 493 -28.41 40.90 -16.91
C TYR A 493 -28.92 40.08 -15.72
N GLY A 494 -30.18 39.63 -15.81
CA GLY A 494 -30.78 38.65 -14.89
C GLY A 494 -31.11 39.18 -13.50
N ILE A 495 -31.56 40.44 -13.39
CA ILE A 495 -32.22 40.94 -12.17
C ILE A 495 -33.73 40.81 -12.36
N GLU A 496 -34.39 39.97 -11.60
CA GLU A 496 -35.86 39.86 -11.52
C GLU A 496 -36.37 40.06 -10.09
N ARG A 497 -35.60 39.60 -9.10
CA ARG A 497 -35.90 39.65 -7.66
C ARG A 497 -34.68 40.18 -6.90
N ALA A 498 -34.75 41.43 -6.45
CA ALA A 498 -33.65 42.09 -5.75
C ALA A 498 -33.92 42.28 -4.25
N VAL A 499 -32.96 41.94 -3.38
CA VAL A 499 -32.96 42.41 -1.98
C VAL A 499 -31.97 43.56 -1.86
N ILE A 500 -32.44 44.69 -1.33
CA ILE A 500 -31.59 45.84 -1.01
C ILE A 500 -31.26 45.76 0.49
N VAL A 501 -29.97 45.69 0.83
CA VAL A 501 -29.48 45.60 2.21
C VAL A 501 -28.78 46.91 2.57
N CYS A 502 -29.27 47.60 3.59
CA CYS A 502 -28.73 48.88 4.04
C CYS A 502 -28.91 49.05 5.56
N ASP A 503 -28.32 50.11 6.10
CA ASP A 503 -28.69 50.60 7.42
C ASP A 503 -29.92 51.52 7.35
N LYS A 504 -30.52 51.78 8.51
CA LYS A 504 -31.75 52.59 8.62
C LYS A 504 -31.55 54.04 8.18
N VAL A 505 -30.34 54.57 8.31
CA VAL A 505 -30.01 55.97 7.96
C VAL A 505 -30.00 56.12 6.43
N MET A 506 -29.42 55.16 5.70
CA MET A 506 -29.40 55.19 4.23
C MET A 506 -30.81 55.15 3.62
N GLU A 507 -31.73 54.42 4.24
CA GLU A 507 -33.14 54.41 3.86
C GLU A 507 -33.78 55.79 4.11
N GLN A 508 -33.65 56.34 5.33
CA GLN A 508 -34.24 57.63 5.71
C GLN A 508 -33.71 58.82 4.88
N LEU A 509 -32.46 58.75 4.43
CA LEU A 509 -31.84 59.77 3.58
C LEU A 509 -32.23 59.66 2.09
N GLY A 510 -33.05 58.68 1.71
CA GLY A 510 -33.52 58.49 0.34
C GLY A 510 -32.43 57.97 -0.62
N VAL A 511 -31.34 57.40 -0.11
CA VAL A 511 -30.28 56.81 -0.95
C VAL A 511 -30.79 55.54 -1.63
N VAL A 512 -31.59 54.75 -0.91
CA VAL A 512 -32.23 53.53 -1.43
C VAL A 512 -33.22 53.84 -2.56
N ASP A 513 -33.92 54.98 -2.51
CA ASP A 513 -34.85 55.40 -3.56
C ASP A 513 -34.17 55.54 -4.93
N LYS A 514 -32.94 56.06 -4.96
CA LYS A 514 -32.16 56.18 -6.21
C LYS A 514 -31.89 54.83 -6.87
N ILE A 515 -31.74 53.77 -6.08
CA ILE A 515 -31.53 52.39 -6.54
C ILE A 515 -32.85 51.82 -7.03
N ILE A 516 -33.93 52.00 -6.27
CA ILE A 516 -35.28 51.59 -6.66
C ILE A 516 -35.66 52.21 -8.01
N ASP A 517 -35.35 53.49 -8.23
CA ASP A 517 -35.60 54.17 -9.51
C ASP A 517 -34.83 53.52 -10.66
N GLN A 518 -33.59 53.04 -10.44
CA GLN A 518 -32.86 52.30 -11.47
C GLN A 518 -33.49 50.95 -11.76
N LEU A 519 -33.94 50.22 -10.72
CA LEU A 519 -34.61 48.93 -10.88
C LEU A 519 -35.97 49.07 -11.59
N ARG A 520 -36.73 50.13 -11.29
CA ARG A 520 -38.01 50.45 -11.95
C ARG A 520 -37.84 50.91 -13.40
N ALA A 521 -36.70 51.51 -13.74
CA ALA A 521 -36.38 51.95 -15.09
C ALA A 521 -35.93 50.80 -16.03
N ARG A 522 -35.88 49.56 -15.54
CA ARG A 522 -35.58 48.37 -16.35
C ARG A 522 -36.71 48.02 -17.31
N SER A 523 -36.38 47.34 -18.40
CA SER A 523 -37.38 46.83 -19.35
C SER A 523 -38.22 45.69 -18.77
N ASN A 524 -37.67 44.94 -17.81
CA ASN A 524 -38.35 43.87 -17.10
C ASN A 524 -38.84 44.34 -15.72
N ARG A 525 -39.97 43.78 -15.24
CA ARG A 525 -40.52 44.11 -13.93
C ARG A 525 -39.69 43.45 -12.83
N VAL A 526 -38.92 44.25 -12.09
CA VAL A 526 -38.17 43.79 -10.92
C VAL A 526 -39.02 43.89 -9.66
N THR A 527 -39.11 42.78 -8.92
CA THR A 527 -39.67 42.76 -7.56
C THR A 527 -38.53 42.97 -6.57
N PHE A 528 -38.75 43.74 -5.51
CA PHE A 528 -37.69 43.96 -4.51
C PHE A 528 -38.20 43.98 -3.07
N ARG A 529 -37.29 43.67 -2.14
CA ARG A 529 -37.45 43.79 -0.69
C ARG A 529 -36.29 44.59 -0.11
N ILE A 530 -36.50 45.21 1.04
CA ILE A 530 -35.49 46.01 1.74
C ILE A 530 -35.20 45.35 3.09
N ILE A 531 -33.92 45.16 3.40
CA ILE A 531 -33.38 44.87 4.72
C ILE A 531 -32.68 46.15 5.19
N ASP A 532 -33.33 46.89 6.08
CA ASP A 532 -32.90 48.21 6.58
C ASP A 532 -32.44 48.20 8.05
N TYR A 533 -32.48 47.03 8.69
CA TYR A 533 -32.18 46.85 10.09
C TYR A 533 -30.72 46.46 10.36
N VAL A 534 -29.80 46.65 9.40
CA VAL A 534 -28.38 46.37 9.62
C VAL A 534 -27.76 47.41 10.54
N GLU A 535 -27.32 46.97 11.71
CA GLU A 535 -26.62 47.76 12.70
C GLU A 535 -25.12 47.95 12.37
N PRO A 536 -24.46 48.98 12.92
CA PRO A 536 -23.00 49.06 12.90
C PRO A 536 -22.37 47.80 13.52
N GLU A 537 -21.33 47.25 12.89
CA GLU A 537 -20.67 46.01 13.34
C GLU A 537 -21.65 44.82 13.43
N PRO A 538 -22.23 44.43 12.28
CA PRO A 538 -23.44 43.61 12.22
C PRO A 538 -23.24 42.26 12.92
N SER A 539 -24.32 41.78 13.53
CA SER A 539 -24.31 40.58 14.36
C SER A 539 -24.65 39.29 13.61
N VAL A 540 -24.29 38.16 14.22
CA VAL A 540 -24.68 36.82 13.75
C VAL A 540 -26.21 36.73 13.60
N GLU A 541 -26.95 37.27 14.58
CA GLU A 541 -28.42 37.25 14.56
C GLU A 541 -29.00 38.03 13.37
N THR A 542 -28.41 39.19 13.05
CA THR A 542 -28.84 40.01 11.91
C THR A 542 -28.62 39.30 10.59
N VAL A 543 -27.46 38.66 10.38
CA VAL A 543 -27.16 37.97 9.12
C VAL A 543 -27.94 36.66 8.96
N GLU A 544 -28.15 35.91 10.04
CA GLU A 544 -29.00 34.72 10.03
C GLU A 544 -30.45 35.06 9.72
N ARG A 545 -30.99 36.14 10.31
CA ARG A 545 -32.34 36.64 10.03
C ARG A 545 -32.49 37.09 8.57
N GLY A 546 -31.51 37.84 8.05
CA GLY A 546 -31.52 38.28 6.65
C GLY A 546 -31.47 37.11 5.66
N ALA A 547 -30.60 36.12 5.93
CA ALA A 547 -30.50 34.92 5.12
C ALA A 547 -31.80 34.08 5.16
N ALA A 548 -32.46 33.99 6.32
CA ALA A 548 -33.74 33.32 6.44
C ALA A 548 -34.84 34.00 5.62
N MET A 549 -34.94 35.33 5.66
CA MET A 549 -35.89 36.05 4.81
C MET A 549 -35.60 35.81 3.32
N MET A 550 -34.32 35.86 2.92
CA MET A 550 -33.93 35.58 1.54
C MET A 550 -34.28 34.15 1.12
N ARG A 551 -34.13 33.16 2.00
CA ARG A 551 -34.36 31.75 1.66
C ARG A 551 -35.82 31.34 1.73
N ASP A 552 -36.52 31.76 2.78
CA ASP A 552 -37.80 31.18 3.16
C ASP A 552 -38.97 32.06 2.67
N GLU A 553 -38.73 33.33 2.33
CA GLU A 553 -39.79 34.29 1.94
C GLU A 553 -39.62 34.90 0.54
N PHE A 554 -38.39 35.21 0.11
CA PHE A 554 -38.18 36.08 -1.07
C PHE A 554 -37.34 35.50 -2.21
N GLU A 555 -36.43 34.56 -1.98
CA GLU A 555 -35.60 33.92 -3.01
C GLU A 555 -35.04 34.91 -4.07
N PRO A 556 -34.16 35.85 -3.68
CA PRO A 556 -33.61 36.83 -4.62
C PRO A 556 -32.59 36.23 -5.60
N ASP A 557 -32.54 36.78 -6.81
CA ASP A 557 -31.44 36.56 -7.76
C ASP A 557 -30.33 37.62 -7.64
N THR A 558 -30.59 38.70 -6.92
CA THR A 558 -29.66 39.83 -6.75
C THR A 558 -29.75 40.39 -5.34
N ILE A 559 -28.61 40.53 -4.68
CA ILE A 559 -28.45 41.20 -3.39
C ILE A 559 -27.68 42.50 -3.65
N ILE A 560 -28.27 43.64 -3.30
CA ILE A 560 -27.69 44.98 -3.49
C ILE A 560 -27.37 45.55 -2.11
N ALA A 561 -26.08 45.53 -1.74
CA ALA A 561 -25.59 46.10 -0.50
C ALA A 561 -25.31 47.60 -0.68
N VAL A 562 -25.91 48.44 0.16
CA VAL A 562 -25.86 49.90 0.05
C VAL A 562 -25.45 50.49 1.39
N GLY A 563 -24.35 51.24 1.41
CA GLY A 563 -23.88 51.88 2.63
C GLY A 563 -22.37 51.79 2.81
N GLY A 564 -21.94 51.79 4.06
CA GLY A 564 -20.54 51.54 4.44
C GLY A 564 -20.19 50.06 4.57
N GLY A 565 -19.21 49.73 5.43
CA GLY A 565 -18.75 48.36 5.65
C GLY A 565 -19.82 47.45 6.23
N SER A 566 -20.60 47.93 7.21
CA SER A 566 -21.60 47.11 7.92
C SER A 566 -22.66 46.49 7.00
N PRO A 567 -23.37 47.26 6.13
CA PRO A 567 -24.33 46.66 5.19
C PRO A 567 -23.69 45.67 4.20
N MET A 568 -22.45 45.92 3.78
CA MET A 568 -21.74 45.03 2.85
C MET A 568 -21.28 43.74 3.50
N ASP A 569 -20.71 43.82 4.69
CA ASP A 569 -20.25 42.65 5.45
C ASP A 569 -21.44 41.77 5.83
N ALA A 570 -22.54 42.38 6.28
CA ALA A 570 -23.80 41.67 6.52
C ALA A 570 -24.31 40.99 5.24
N SER A 571 -24.31 41.71 4.12
CA SER A 571 -24.78 41.17 2.82
C SER A 571 -23.97 39.98 2.34
N LYS A 572 -22.64 39.97 2.53
CA LYS A 572 -21.78 38.84 2.14
C LYS A 572 -22.12 37.58 2.92
N ILE A 573 -22.36 37.70 4.22
CA ILE A 573 -22.69 36.55 5.06
C ILE A 573 -24.15 36.11 4.84
N MET A 574 -25.08 37.04 4.65
CA MET A 574 -26.44 36.71 4.20
C MET A 574 -26.43 35.96 2.87
N TRP A 575 -25.62 36.41 1.91
CA TRP A 575 -25.44 35.76 0.61
C TRP A 575 -24.92 34.33 0.75
N LEU A 576 -23.89 34.13 1.58
CA LEU A 576 -23.33 32.81 1.87
C LEU A 576 -24.40 31.85 2.45
N LEU A 577 -25.07 32.27 3.51
CA LEU A 577 -26.07 31.44 4.21
C LEU A 577 -27.35 31.22 3.38
N TYR A 578 -27.64 32.11 2.43
CA TYR A 578 -28.72 31.94 1.46
C TYR A 578 -28.37 30.89 0.38
N GLU A 579 -27.15 30.94 -0.17
CA GLU A 579 -26.72 29.98 -1.19
C GLU A 579 -26.52 28.57 -0.60
N HIS A 580 -25.91 28.49 0.58
CA HIS A 580 -25.48 27.25 1.24
C HIS A 580 -26.03 27.18 2.66
N PRO A 581 -27.33 26.86 2.83
CA PRO A 581 -28.00 26.85 4.13
C PRO A 581 -27.50 25.75 5.09
N GLU A 582 -26.75 24.78 4.59
CA GLU A 582 -26.07 23.77 5.39
C GLU A 582 -24.88 24.31 6.20
N ILE A 583 -24.38 25.50 5.86
CA ILE A 583 -23.24 26.14 6.53
C ILE A 583 -23.73 26.86 7.79
N SER A 584 -23.08 26.59 8.91
CA SER A 584 -23.29 27.33 10.15
C SER A 584 -22.29 28.48 10.28
N PHE A 585 -22.65 29.54 11.01
CA PHE A 585 -21.70 30.62 11.30
C PHE A 585 -20.44 30.12 12.03
N SER A 586 -20.56 29.08 12.86
CA SER A 586 -19.44 28.43 13.54
C SER A 586 -18.39 27.87 12.56
N ASP A 587 -18.78 27.46 11.35
CA ASP A 587 -17.85 26.88 10.37
C ASP A 587 -16.95 27.95 9.74
N VAL A 588 -17.41 29.21 9.67
CA VAL A 588 -16.73 30.29 8.95
C VAL A 588 -15.91 31.23 9.83
N ARG A 589 -16.05 31.14 11.16
CA ARG A 589 -15.32 31.98 12.14
C ARG A 589 -13.91 31.48 12.49
N GLU A 590 -13.44 30.43 11.82
CA GLU A 590 -12.12 29.82 12.05
C GLU A 590 -10.95 30.79 11.81
N LYS A 591 -9.98 30.80 12.73
CA LYS A 591 -8.72 31.55 12.60
C LYS A 591 -7.81 30.85 11.60
N PHE A 592 -6.96 31.61 10.89
CA PHE A 592 -6.07 31.05 9.88
C PHE A 592 -4.67 31.69 9.92
N PHE A 593 -3.64 30.88 9.66
CA PHE A 593 -2.27 31.33 9.40
C PHE A 593 -2.02 31.59 7.91
N ASP A 594 -2.67 30.81 7.04
CA ASP A 594 -2.69 30.98 5.58
C ASP A 594 -4.13 30.79 5.12
N ILE A 595 -4.71 31.84 4.54
CA ILE A 595 -6.11 31.85 4.09
C ILE A 595 -6.43 30.76 3.06
N ARG A 596 -5.43 30.19 2.38
CA ARG A 596 -5.62 29.09 1.41
C ARG A 596 -5.69 27.72 2.06
N LYS A 597 -5.23 27.62 3.31
CA LYS A 597 -5.11 26.36 4.07
C LYS A 597 -6.11 26.31 5.22
N ARG A 598 -7.22 27.04 5.09
CA ARG A 598 -8.31 26.99 6.08
C ARG A 598 -8.83 25.56 6.19
N ALA A 599 -9.16 25.16 7.41
CA ALA A 599 -9.81 23.89 7.67
C ALA A 599 -11.20 23.83 7.01
N PHE A 600 -11.88 24.98 6.94
CA PHE A 600 -13.15 25.14 6.25
C PHE A 600 -12.98 26.00 4.99
N LYS A 601 -13.47 25.51 3.85
CA LYS A 601 -13.50 26.25 2.58
C LYS A 601 -14.92 26.68 2.28
N ILE A 602 -15.12 27.98 2.04
CA ILE A 602 -16.38 28.52 1.59
C ILE A 602 -16.64 28.02 0.17
N PRO A 603 -17.78 27.37 -0.10
CA PRO A 603 -18.12 26.91 -1.45
C PRO A 603 -18.34 28.10 -2.40
N PRO A 604 -18.22 27.87 -3.73
CA PRO A 604 -18.48 28.91 -4.71
C PRO A 604 -19.87 29.53 -4.53
N LEU A 605 -19.92 30.86 -4.55
CA LEU A 605 -21.15 31.67 -4.52
C LEU A 605 -21.51 32.17 -5.92
N GLY A 606 -22.75 32.60 -6.12
CA GLY A 606 -23.24 33.14 -7.40
C GLY A 606 -24.18 32.21 -8.16
N LYS A 607 -24.59 31.08 -7.57
CA LYS A 607 -25.53 30.14 -8.19
C LYS A 607 -26.97 30.60 -8.02
N LYS A 608 -27.32 31.12 -6.83
CA LYS A 608 -28.68 31.59 -6.54
C LYS A 608 -28.80 33.10 -6.71
N ALA A 609 -27.82 33.86 -6.22
CA ALA A 609 -27.86 35.31 -6.25
C ALA A 609 -26.52 35.95 -6.62
N LYS A 610 -26.57 37.16 -7.20
CA LYS A 610 -25.40 38.03 -7.41
C LYS A 610 -25.31 39.07 -6.31
N LEU A 611 -24.11 39.34 -5.79
CA LEU A 611 -23.88 40.46 -4.88
C LEU A 611 -23.41 41.71 -5.65
N VAL A 612 -24.07 42.84 -5.41
CA VAL A 612 -23.70 44.17 -5.91
C VAL A 612 -23.46 45.08 -4.71
N CYS A 613 -22.25 45.62 -4.58
CA CYS A 613 -21.91 46.57 -3.51
C CYS A 613 -21.91 48.01 -4.06
N ILE A 614 -22.68 48.90 -3.43
CA ILE A 614 -22.76 50.33 -3.75
C ILE A 614 -22.30 51.12 -2.52
N PRO A 615 -21.00 51.48 -2.44
CA PRO A 615 -20.44 52.18 -1.29
C PRO A 615 -20.96 53.62 -1.20
N THR A 616 -21.31 54.05 0.01
CA THR A 616 -21.62 55.47 0.32
C THR A 616 -20.51 56.15 1.12
N SER A 617 -19.55 55.38 1.63
CA SER A 617 -18.35 55.88 2.30
C SER A 617 -17.08 55.45 1.54
N SER A 618 -16.06 56.30 1.59
CA SER A 618 -14.71 55.95 1.11
C SER A 618 -13.90 55.33 2.24
N GLY A 619 -13.25 54.19 1.99
CA GLY A 619 -12.17 53.68 2.86
C GLY A 619 -12.47 52.41 3.67
N THR A 620 -13.64 51.78 3.52
CA THR A 620 -13.93 50.51 4.21
C THR A 620 -13.31 49.31 3.51
N GLY A 621 -13.27 49.31 2.17
CA GLY A 621 -12.71 48.22 1.37
C GLY A 621 -13.59 46.95 1.36
N SER A 622 -14.75 46.97 2.02
CA SER A 622 -15.72 45.87 1.99
C SER A 622 -16.28 45.64 0.58
N GLU A 623 -16.31 46.65 -0.28
CA GLU A 623 -16.77 46.53 -1.66
C GLU A 623 -15.75 45.85 -2.59
N VAL A 624 -14.45 45.86 -2.24
CA VAL A 624 -13.36 45.33 -3.08
C VAL A 624 -12.63 44.13 -2.51
N THR A 625 -12.97 43.68 -1.30
CA THR A 625 -12.33 42.53 -0.65
C THR A 625 -13.37 41.46 -0.29
N PRO A 626 -12.98 40.19 -0.14
CA PRO A 626 -13.90 39.15 0.35
C PRO A 626 -14.08 39.16 1.88
N PHE A 627 -13.49 40.12 2.60
CA PHE A 627 -13.59 40.19 4.06
C PHE A 627 -14.97 40.68 4.51
N ALA A 628 -15.51 40.07 5.55
CA ALA A 628 -16.67 40.53 6.29
C ALA A 628 -16.38 40.45 7.78
N VAL A 629 -16.73 41.47 8.56
CA VAL A 629 -16.60 41.46 10.02
C VAL A 629 -17.98 41.29 10.64
N ILE A 630 -18.19 40.18 11.34
CA ILE A 630 -19.44 39.89 12.05
C ILE A 630 -19.18 39.79 13.55
N THR A 631 -20.02 40.44 14.34
CA THR A 631 -20.01 40.39 15.80
C THR A 631 -20.82 39.20 16.29
N ASP A 632 -20.23 38.37 17.14
CA ASP A 632 -20.94 37.31 17.87
C ASP A 632 -21.26 37.82 19.27
N HIS A 633 -22.51 38.22 19.49
CA HIS A 633 -22.96 38.75 20.77
C HIS A 633 -22.90 37.72 21.91
N LYS A 634 -22.98 36.42 21.60
CA LYS A 634 -22.93 35.36 22.62
C LYS A 634 -21.52 35.22 23.20
N THR A 635 -20.50 35.45 22.39
CA THR A 635 -19.10 35.32 22.81
C THR A 635 -18.41 36.67 23.05
N GLY A 636 -18.99 37.77 22.56
CA GLY A 636 -18.42 39.12 22.62
C GLY A 636 -17.27 39.35 21.63
N TYR A 637 -16.98 38.39 20.75
CA TYR A 637 -15.92 38.50 19.76
C TYR A 637 -16.42 39.06 18.42
N LYS A 638 -15.51 39.75 17.73
CA LYS A 638 -15.68 40.15 16.33
C LYS A 638 -14.85 39.21 15.46
N TYR A 639 -15.49 38.57 14.49
CA TYR A 639 -14.85 37.58 13.62
C TYR A 639 -14.65 38.16 12.22
N PRO A 640 -13.39 38.33 11.77
CA PRO A 640 -13.10 38.59 10.37
C PRO A 640 -13.26 37.29 9.58
N ILE A 641 -14.28 37.23 8.75
CA ILE A 641 -14.60 36.11 7.87
C ILE A 641 -14.09 36.46 6.48
N THR A 642 -13.35 35.55 5.87
CA THR A 642 -12.82 35.77 4.52
C THR A 642 -12.46 34.42 3.90
N ASP A 643 -12.79 34.27 2.63
CA ASP A 643 -12.28 33.18 1.82
C ASP A 643 -12.11 33.69 0.39
N TYR A 644 -11.10 33.15 -0.25
CA TYR A 644 -10.74 33.48 -1.61
C TYR A 644 -10.90 32.28 -2.55
N ALA A 645 -11.53 31.19 -2.08
CA ALA A 645 -11.93 30.02 -2.86
C ALA A 645 -12.60 30.38 -4.21
#